data_AF-F0H4D0-F1
#
_entry.id   AF-F0H4D0-F1
#
_cell.length_a   1.000
_cell.length_b   1.000
_cell.length_c   1.000
_cell.angle_alpha   90.00
_cell.angle_beta   90.00
_cell.angle_gamma   90.00
#
_symmetry.space_group_name_H-M   'P 1'
#
loop_
_entity.id
_entity.type
_entity.pdbx_description
1 polymer ?
#
loop_
_entity_poly.entity_id
_entity_poly.type
_entity_poly.pdbx_seq_one_letter_code
_entity_poly.pdbx_strand_id
1 'polypeptide(L)'
;MKKKFTFLPSVFLLLMAMLWSSAAVHAQEEQLIRFHTNVPAKAKSSGIAAQVSFVLGATDQDMTVSIDCGAGEQEFDVKKAKVESDNGDISIKGSLFTGTVSDEGWVTITGDPDNLYFFNASGNEIDQIEFSSNLKLHVLNLEHNALNALNIDRLQTLNVIYLQDNPFTKSTPLMIGSMPELVVLEIPQIGHLSPDFTLRNFPKLRSFDAYHTLGLKTVDPTACPKLQRLSLDMTSVESVDLSQNPELQILNVGDSRVKTLDLSHNPKITQLYISHSSGTVNTDVKFDNIDVTHCPELYYFYCGGNNLKTLDLSQNPRLFTLSCDRNLLHSLDVSHNPDLYSVNVRYNYMDFATLPWPGNWFEYYHEQNPMELNDTYKVGDVIDLSSRVLRAKTTTQGRLFRVPKKDPTKPVELDDTYYEYKDGKVTLKKALDDEVFVQYTNSVLKAYPIRTENFRVKTAEDFGKDVKAIELSSLGSEGSPVKMSVGILGATEDKPVTVKVDLGSGETKPLKVTSEHPATANINDVRTGSGNIIVYVPQDHYVTTLESDGQYIDNIDLSALTELRTLSLRNAGLTAIDMGYNNKLEKLDLSGNSLRFVDLRGPSSYFYKSKLADIDLSHNQLDSIRFNDLYAVRRLNVSHNNLEKLDVSDADNLRTLDLSYNKFTRVLLNHSELIEDINVSNNELDEVKIPPVAPVAKLNVSGNRFTLGNMPSDFGLPQGRFIYAPQHILQISTSSPGIDLSEQNITRNGAKTQFVWKKKGGETLKLGTDYTLTDGSAKFLNLALDSIYCEMTHPGYPDFKGADVFKTTCVHPIAMPQHELASFTTVSKTDSVQLSLASYVPGKSVYFEWNGDGNVTQYTLGTAYKLFRAKSKENTKVRVLVAEADDKLKIFSVSNVKMSQADLSGLKDAKLITLANTGLEHITLPAAAPGLTDLNLDGNELSEIDLTKFPKLFSLSLVGNKFQTFDLSQAKNLRLAYLSSNKMTSVSLDNPNLWNLDLSNNELESVSLDRLPALEQLWLNANKLTKVDVSQCPNLSVLNIVGNRLKFSTMPLPSNNGRPFNRYSYNLQAPLDVKCVDGKVDLSSEAVVGGEPTTYRWFDGNVQYVDGELQGEELTAGDEYTVENGVTTLKLNKKFTKLVCVLANGNFPNALLYTNYIEFTPTGIDDVHAGEDVKVQLTDGGITVLGAGKHTVAVYTIDGKVAYQGKAAGDAVRIALPRGTYIVRVGNKAAKVGVR
;
A
#
# COMPACT_ATOMS: atom_id res chain seq x y z
N MET A 1 12.04 -71.53 -10.33
CA MET A 1 13.28 -71.83 -11.07
C MET A 1 13.17 -71.25 -12.48
N LYS A 2 14.13 -70.38 -12.84
CA LYS A 2 14.63 -70.03 -14.19
C LYS A 2 13.66 -69.48 -15.26
N LYS A 3 13.81 -68.16 -15.47
CA LYS A 3 13.57 -67.39 -16.71
C LYS A 3 14.27 -68.03 -17.93
N LYS A 4 13.68 -67.88 -19.13
CA LYS A 4 14.31 -67.29 -20.34
C LYS A 4 13.35 -67.24 -21.56
N PHE A 5 13.02 -66.02 -21.95
CA PHE A 5 13.13 -65.37 -23.28
C PHE A 5 12.73 -66.04 -24.62
N THR A 6 12.03 -65.22 -25.43
CA THR A 6 11.86 -65.17 -26.91
C THR A 6 11.06 -66.31 -27.58
N PHE A 7 10.26 -66.17 -28.66
CA PHE A 7 10.22 -65.26 -29.83
C PHE A 7 8.76 -65.08 -30.37
N LEU A 8 8.54 -64.09 -31.24
CA LEU A 8 7.36 -63.78 -32.10
C LEU A 8 6.51 -64.99 -32.58
N PRO A 9 5.20 -64.77 -32.90
CA PRO A 9 4.84 -64.73 -34.33
C PRO A 9 3.70 -63.78 -34.73
N SER A 10 3.86 -63.23 -35.94
CA SER A 10 2.84 -62.61 -36.77
C SER A 10 2.12 -63.71 -37.57
N VAL A 11 0.83 -63.98 -37.32
CA VAL A 11 -0.17 -64.44 -38.31
C VAL A 11 -1.57 -64.15 -37.76
N PHE A 12 -2.04 -62.90 -37.91
CA PHE A 12 -3.48 -62.54 -37.94
C PHE A 12 -3.67 -61.23 -38.73
N LEU A 13 -2.94 -61.13 -39.86
CA LEU A 13 -2.77 -59.92 -40.66
C LEU A 13 -3.08 -60.23 -42.13
N LEU A 14 -4.31 -60.66 -42.44
CA LEU A 14 -4.75 -60.78 -43.85
C LEU A 14 -6.28 -60.87 -44.08
N LEU A 15 -7.13 -60.51 -43.11
CA LEU A 15 -8.60 -60.56 -43.30
C LEU A 15 -9.40 -59.34 -42.84
N MET A 16 -8.76 -58.19 -42.57
CA MET A 16 -9.47 -56.93 -42.29
C MET A 16 -9.04 -55.75 -43.18
N ALA A 17 -8.54 -56.04 -44.39
CA ALA A 17 -8.10 -55.02 -45.36
C ALA A 17 -9.12 -54.74 -46.50
N MET A 18 -10.43 -54.87 -46.24
CA MET A 18 -11.49 -54.48 -47.19
C MET A 18 -12.72 -53.82 -46.52
N LEU A 19 -12.50 -53.03 -45.46
CA LEU A 19 -13.48 -52.05 -44.98
C LEU A 19 -12.75 -50.74 -44.69
N TRP A 20 -12.46 -49.99 -45.75
CA TRP A 20 -12.13 -48.57 -45.70
C TRP A 20 -13.28 -47.81 -46.35
N SER A 21 -14.05 -47.08 -45.55
CA SER A 21 -14.53 -45.74 -45.89
C SER A 21 -15.14 -45.08 -44.66
N SER A 22 -14.49 -44.00 -44.22
CA SER A 22 -15.03 -42.90 -43.41
C SER A 22 -15.89 -43.24 -42.18
N ALA A 23 -15.24 -43.32 -41.03
CA ALA A 23 -15.80 -42.76 -39.80
C ALA A 23 -14.67 -42.01 -39.10
N ALA A 24 -14.57 -40.71 -39.37
CA ALA A 24 -13.87 -39.80 -38.48
C ALA A 24 -14.56 -39.92 -37.12
N VAL A 25 -13.85 -40.42 -36.11
CA VAL A 25 -14.26 -40.28 -34.72
C VAL A 25 -14.20 -38.78 -34.46
N HIS A 26 -15.35 -38.10 -34.51
CA HIS A 26 -15.49 -36.80 -33.87
C HIS A 26 -15.11 -37.00 -32.41
N ALA A 27 -14.01 -36.38 -31.97
CA ALA A 27 -13.77 -36.17 -30.55
C ALA A 27 -15.01 -35.46 -30.01
N GLN A 28 -15.65 -36.05 -29.01
CA GLN A 28 -16.83 -35.47 -28.39
C GLN A 28 -16.35 -34.25 -27.61
N GLU A 29 -16.63 -33.05 -28.14
CA GLU A 29 -16.34 -31.79 -27.48
C GLU A 29 -17.04 -31.76 -26.11
N GLU A 30 -16.26 -31.79 -25.03
CA GLU A 30 -16.74 -31.78 -23.65
C GLU A 30 -16.57 -30.38 -23.04
N GLN A 31 -17.55 -29.93 -22.25
CA GLN A 31 -17.42 -28.71 -21.45
C GLN A 31 -16.30 -28.90 -20.41
N LEU A 32 -15.15 -28.28 -20.65
CA LEU A 32 -13.97 -28.39 -19.78
C LEU A 32 -14.10 -27.55 -18.51
N ILE A 33 -14.43 -26.27 -18.68
CA ILE A 33 -14.50 -25.28 -17.62
C ILE A 33 -15.71 -24.39 -17.90
N ARG A 34 -16.51 -24.11 -16.87
CA ARG A 34 -17.58 -23.12 -16.96
C ARG A 34 -17.53 -22.23 -15.74
N PHE A 35 -17.48 -20.92 -15.93
CA PHE A 35 -17.42 -19.98 -14.81
C PHE A 35 -18.38 -18.81 -15.00
N HIS A 36 -18.86 -18.28 -13.88
CA HIS A 36 -19.61 -17.03 -13.82
C HIS A 36 -18.69 -15.94 -13.28
N THR A 37 -18.82 -14.74 -13.84
CA THR A 37 -18.07 -13.55 -13.42
C THR A 37 -19.02 -12.41 -13.07
N ASN A 38 -18.65 -11.63 -12.04
CA ASN A 38 -19.33 -10.39 -11.70
C ASN A 38 -18.85 -9.18 -12.53
N VAL A 39 -17.96 -9.39 -13.50
CA VAL A 39 -17.52 -8.34 -14.43
C VAL A 39 -18.70 -7.62 -15.09
N PRO A 40 -19.76 -8.27 -15.61
CA PRO A 40 -20.91 -7.55 -16.19
C PRO A 40 -21.64 -6.66 -15.18
N ALA A 41 -21.81 -7.10 -13.93
CA ALA A 41 -22.44 -6.30 -12.89
C ALA A 41 -21.58 -5.08 -12.52
N LYS A 42 -20.26 -5.24 -12.44
CA LYS A 42 -19.32 -4.13 -12.21
C LYS A 42 -19.20 -3.20 -13.42
N ALA A 43 -19.13 -3.75 -14.62
CA ALA A 43 -19.12 -3.04 -15.90
C ALA A 43 -20.36 -2.16 -16.09
N LYS A 44 -21.54 -2.64 -15.66
CA LYS A 44 -22.79 -1.85 -15.63
C LYS A 44 -22.68 -0.58 -14.78
N SER A 45 -21.86 -0.61 -13.74
CA SER A 45 -21.61 0.55 -12.87
C SER A 45 -20.48 1.47 -13.35
N SER A 46 -19.59 1.01 -14.24
CA SER A 46 -18.37 1.71 -14.66
C SER A 46 -18.33 2.14 -16.14
N GLY A 47 -19.23 1.64 -16.99
CA GLY A 47 -19.32 2.00 -18.41
C GLY A 47 -18.21 1.40 -19.29
N ILE A 48 -17.48 0.41 -18.78
CA ILE A 48 -16.46 -0.35 -19.51
C ILE A 48 -17.12 -1.59 -20.13
N ALA A 49 -16.65 -2.08 -21.27
CA ALA A 49 -17.12 -3.36 -21.81
C ALA A 49 -16.82 -4.48 -20.80
N ALA A 50 -17.80 -5.34 -20.54
CA ALA A 50 -17.67 -6.45 -19.62
C ALA A 50 -16.69 -7.49 -20.19
N GLN A 51 -15.39 -7.32 -19.98
CA GLN A 51 -14.35 -8.17 -20.55
C GLN A 51 -13.70 -9.06 -19.50
N VAL A 52 -13.49 -10.32 -19.87
CA VAL A 52 -12.62 -11.25 -19.14
C VAL A 52 -11.34 -11.46 -19.93
N SER A 53 -10.26 -11.75 -19.22
CA SER A 53 -8.97 -12.13 -19.80
C SER A 53 -8.36 -13.27 -19.02
N PHE A 54 -8.13 -14.40 -19.68
CA PHE A 54 -7.54 -15.59 -19.06
C PHE A 54 -6.59 -16.28 -20.03
N VAL A 55 -5.67 -17.08 -19.49
CA VAL A 55 -4.63 -17.76 -20.25
C VAL A 55 -4.87 -19.27 -20.20
N LEU A 56 -4.83 -19.89 -21.38
CA LEU A 56 -4.88 -21.34 -21.55
C LEU A 56 -3.55 -21.86 -22.07
N GLY A 57 -3.11 -23.02 -21.61
CA GLY A 57 -1.92 -23.69 -22.14
C GLY A 57 -2.15 -25.17 -22.39
N ALA A 58 -1.71 -25.66 -23.55
CA ALA A 58 -1.83 -27.06 -23.93
C ALA A 58 -0.65 -27.89 -23.40
N THR A 59 -0.86 -29.21 -23.23
CA THR A 59 0.15 -30.17 -22.74
C THR A 59 1.35 -30.30 -23.68
N ASP A 60 1.17 -30.93 -24.84
CA ASP A 60 2.29 -31.38 -25.68
C ASP A 60 2.41 -30.68 -27.04
N GLN A 61 1.28 -30.28 -27.63
CA GLN A 61 1.18 -29.59 -28.91
C GLN A 61 0.09 -28.52 -28.83
N ASP A 62 0.08 -27.59 -29.79
CA ASP A 62 -1.01 -26.64 -29.92
C ASP A 62 -2.34 -27.38 -30.09
N MET A 63 -3.40 -26.87 -29.46
CA MET A 63 -4.76 -27.40 -29.57
C MET A 63 -5.73 -26.26 -29.86
N THR A 64 -6.97 -26.59 -30.22
CA THR A 64 -8.05 -25.62 -30.37
C THR A 64 -9.14 -25.93 -29.34
N VAL A 65 -9.69 -24.90 -28.72
CA VAL A 65 -10.88 -24.98 -27.84
C VAL A 65 -11.98 -24.09 -28.39
N SER A 66 -13.23 -24.39 -28.04
CA SER A 66 -14.37 -23.50 -28.27
C SER A 66 -14.65 -22.70 -26.98
N ILE A 67 -14.79 -21.38 -27.08
CA ILE A 67 -15.09 -20.47 -25.97
C ILE A 67 -16.39 -19.74 -26.28
N ASP A 68 -17.37 -19.83 -25.39
CA ASP A 68 -18.62 -19.07 -25.45
C ASP A 68 -18.72 -18.12 -24.26
N CYS A 69 -18.74 -16.82 -24.55
CA CYS A 69 -18.95 -15.75 -23.56
C CYS A 69 -20.42 -15.29 -23.48
N GLY A 70 -21.35 -16.08 -24.00
CA GLY A 70 -22.80 -15.79 -24.08
C GLY A 70 -23.24 -15.09 -25.37
N ALA A 71 -22.38 -15.05 -26.40
CA ALA A 71 -22.70 -14.52 -27.73
C ALA A 71 -22.60 -15.59 -28.83
N GLY A 72 -22.38 -16.85 -28.44
CA GLY A 72 -22.10 -17.97 -29.33
C GLY A 72 -20.64 -18.40 -29.25
N GLU A 73 -20.41 -19.64 -29.68
CA GLU A 73 -19.11 -20.29 -29.64
C GLU A 73 -18.08 -19.68 -30.61
N GLN A 74 -16.85 -19.49 -30.11
CA GLN A 74 -15.71 -19.04 -30.89
C GLN A 74 -14.53 -20.03 -30.73
N GLU A 75 -13.96 -20.49 -31.85
CA GLU A 75 -12.71 -21.26 -31.84
C GLU A 75 -11.52 -20.40 -31.40
N PHE A 76 -10.68 -20.96 -30.54
CA PHE A 76 -9.49 -20.31 -30.00
C PHE A 76 -8.29 -21.26 -29.97
N ASP A 77 -7.17 -20.82 -30.56
CA ASP A 77 -5.92 -21.58 -30.62
C ASP A 77 -5.13 -21.44 -29.32
N VAL A 78 -4.98 -22.58 -28.63
CA VAL A 78 -4.22 -22.70 -27.38
C VAL A 78 -2.84 -23.24 -27.70
N LYS A 79 -1.81 -22.42 -27.47
CA LYS A 79 -0.42 -22.80 -27.63
C LYS A 79 0.04 -23.73 -26.52
N LYS A 80 1.02 -24.58 -26.83
CA LYS A 80 1.73 -25.36 -25.83
C LYS A 80 2.21 -24.47 -24.67
N ALA A 81 1.93 -24.89 -23.44
CA ALA A 81 2.39 -24.19 -22.24
C ALA A 81 3.93 -24.14 -22.21
N LYS A 82 4.49 -22.95 -21.96
CA LYS A 82 5.95 -22.74 -21.84
C LYS A 82 6.30 -22.24 -20.45
N VAL A 83 7.24 -22.92 -19.81
CA VAL A 83 7.85 -22.45 -18.57
C VAL A 83 8.95 -21.45 -18.96
N GLU A 84 8.78 -20.19 -18.59
CA GLU A 84 9.74 -19.11 -18.78
C GLU A 84 10.26 -18.64 -17.42
N SER A 85 11.52 -18.23 -17.37
CA SER A 85 12.16 -17.71 -16.17
C SER A 85 12.58 -16.27 -16.46
N ASP A 86 11.84 -15.31 -15.93
CA ASP A 86 12.13 -13.88 -16.04
C ASP A 86 12.62 -13.38 -14.69
N ASN A 87 13.86 -12.90 -14.59
CA ASN A 87 14.44 -12.38 -13.35
C ASN A 87 14.40 -13.35 -12.14
N GLY A 88 14.33 -14.66 -12.37
CA GLY A 88 14.21 -15.67 -11.31
C GLY A 88 12.77 -16.08 -11.00
N ASP A 89 11.77 -15.36 -11.51
CA ASP A 89 10.36 -15.75 -11.42
C ASP A 89 10.03 -16.73 -12.55
N ILE A 90 9.63 -17.94 -12.15
CA ILE A 90 9.15 -18.97 -13.06
C ILE A 90 7.69 -18.68 -13.37
N SER A 91 7.39 -18.29 -14.61
CA SER A 91 6.02 -18.11 -15.09
C SER A 91 5.68 -19.11 -16.18
N ILE A 92 4.43 -19.57 -16.21
CA ILE A 92 3.93 -20.43 -17.28
C ILE A 92 3.17 -19.55 -18.26
N LYS A 93 3.67 -19.45 -19.49
CA LYS A 93 2.99 -18.75 -20.59
C LYS A 93 2.08 -19.72 -21.34
N GLY A 94 0.96 -19.20 -21.81
CA GLY A 94 0.02 -19.85 -22.71
C GLY A 94 -0.57 -18.84 -23.70
N SER A 95 -1.67 -19.20 -24.35
CA SER A 95 -2.46 -18.28 -25.17
C SER A 95 -3.39 -17.43 -24.30
N LEU A 96 -3.23 -16.11 -24.35
CA LEU A 96 -4.15 -15.15 -23.73
C LEU A 96 -5.43 -15.04 -24.57
N PHE A 97 -6.56 -15.35 -23.96
CA PHE A 97 -7.88 -15.03 -24.48
C PHE A 97 -8.41 -13.77 -23.81
N THR A 98 -9.01 -12.88 -24.59
CA THR A 98 -9.79 -11.74 -24.11
C THR A 98 -11.12 -11.71 -24.85
N GLY A 99 -12.23 -11.68 -24.11
CA GLY A 99 -13.57 -11.72 -24.69
C GLY A 99 -14.57 -10.90 -23.89
N THR A 100 -15.57 -10.35 -24.58
CA THR A 100 -16.71 -9.66 -23.95
C THR A 100 -17.73 -10.68 -23.47
N VAL A 101 -18.09 -10.63 -22.20
CA VAL A 101 -19.07 -11.51 -21.55
C VAL A 101 -20.44 -10.88 -21.62
N SER A 102 -21.45 -11.72 -21.90
CA SER A 102 -22.86 -11.35 -21.88
C SER A 102 -23.32 -10.87 -20.50
N ASP A 103 -24.49 -10.27 -20.47
CA ASP A 103 -25.14 -9.81 -19.22
C ASP A 103 -25.41 -10.94 -18.21
N GLU A 104 -25.44 -12.19 -18.67
CA GLU A 104 -25.61 -13.38 -17.82
C GLU A 104 -24.31 -13.80 -17.12
N GLY A 105 -23.15 -13.26 -17.51
CA GLY A 105 -21.87 -13.48 -16.81
C GLY A 105 -21.22 -14.84 -17.01
N TRP A 106 -21.81 -15.74 -17.79
CA TRP A 106 -21.27 -17.09 -18.03
C TRP A 106 -20.25 -17.13 -19.16
N VAL A 107 -19.15 -17.84 -18.89
CA VAL A 107 -18.13 -18.22 -19.87
C VAL A 107 -17.99 -19.74 -19.85
N THR A 108 -18.04 -20.36 -21.02
CA THR A 108 -17.93 -21.82 -21.19
C THR A 108 -16.76 -22.13 -22.11
N ILE A 109 -15.87 -23.04 -21.69
CA ILE A 109 -14.73 -23.53 -22.48
C ILE A 109 -14.98 -25.00 -22.77
N THR A 110 -15.02 -25.36 -24.05
CA THR A 110 -15.29 -26.72 -24.54
C THR A 110 -14.10 -27.22 -25.36
N GLY A 111 -13.71 -28.49 -25.20
CA GLY A 111 -12.57 -29.05 -25.92
C GLY A 111 -12.20 -30.46 -25.45
N ASP A 112 -10.95 -30.85 -25.68
CA ASP A 112 -10.39 -32.13 -25.24
C ASP A 112 -9.86 -32.04 -23.79
N PRO A 113 -10.46 -32.77 -22.82
CA PRO A 113 -10.06 -32.71 -21.41
C PRO A 113 -8.66 -33.26 -21.13
N ASP A 114 -8.07 -34.03 -22.05
CA ASP A 114 -6.73 -34.61 -21.90
C ASP A 114 -5.60 -33.64 -22.29
N ASN A 115 -5.91 -32.58 -23.05
CA ASN A 115 -4.90 -31.71 -23.65
C ASN A 115 -4.74 -30.34 -22.97
N LEU A 116 -5.69 -29.92 -22.12
CA LEU A 116 -5.59 -28.64 -21.39
C LEU A 116 -4.72 -28.80 -20.12
N TYR A 117 -3.54 -28.19 -20.13
CA TYR A 117 -2.52 -28.32 -19.06
C TYR A 117 -2.59 -27.19 -18.03
N PHE A 118 -2.85 -25.97 -18.48
CA PHE A 118 -2.74 -24.74 -17.70
C PHE A 118 -3.97 -23.86 -17.88
N PHE A 119 -4.51 -23.38 -16.77
CA PHE A 119 -5.58 -22.38 -16.73
C PHE A 119 -5.26 -21.30 -15.70
N ASN A 120 -5.10 -20.07 -16.18
CA ASN A 120 -4.94 -18.89 -15.34
C ASN A 120 -6.04 -17.89 -15.65
N ALA A 121 -6.93 -17.67 -14.69
CA ALA A 121 -7.99 -16.68 -14.75
C ALA A 121 -7.94 -15.73 -13.55
N SER A 122 -6.73 -15.36 -13.11
CA SER A 122 -6.54 -14.36 -12.07
C SER A 122 -7.22 -13.03 -12.42
N GLY A 123 -7.84 -12.35 -11.44
CA GLY A 123 -8.34 -10.99 -11.62
C GLY A 123 -9.61 -10.85 -12.48
N ASN A 124 -10.42 -11.89 -12.60
CA ASN A 124 -11.60 -11.91 -13.47
C ASN A 124 -12.94 -11.78 -12.72
N GLU A 125 -12.92 -11.43 -11.42
CA GLU A 125 -14.12 -11.30 -10.59
C GLU A 125 -15.01 -12.56 -10.63
N ILE A 126 -14.39 -13.73 -10.78
CA ILE A 126 -15.07 -15.02 -10.86
C ILE A 126 -15.67 -15.31 -9.49
N ASP A 127 -16.98 -15.57 -9.43
CA ASP A 127 -17.68 -15.91 -8.19
C ASP A 127 -18.20 -17.35 -8.16
N GLN A 128 -18.33 -17.99 -9.32
CA GLN A 128 -18.66 -19.40 -9.47
C GLN A 128 -17.82 -20.04 -10.57
N ILE A 129 -17.36 -21.27 -10.35
CA ILE A 129 -16.62 -22.04 -11.35
C ILE A 129 -16.88 -23.54 -11.20
N GLU A 130 -17.02 -24.21 -12.33
CA GLU A 130 -17.22 -25.65 -12.46
C GLU A 130 -16.18 -26.22 -13.43
N PHE A 131 -15.68 -27.41 -13.10
CA PHE A 131 -14.75 -28.16 -13.94
C PHE A 131 -15.40 -29.49 -14.36
N SER A 132 -15.10 -29.94 -15.58
CA SER A 132 -15.40 -31.32 -15.98
C SER A 132 -14.72 -32.31 -15.05
N SER A 133 -15.40 -33.45 -14.81
CA SER A 133 -14.84 -34.56 -14.05
C SER A 133 -13.69 -35.28 -14.74
N ASN A 134 -13.50 -35.10 -16.05
CA ASN A 134 -12.46 -35.76 -16.84
C ASN A 134 -11.23 -34.86 -17.06
N LEU A 135 -11.29 -33.58 -16.64
CA LEU A 135 -10.25 -32.59 -16.93
C LEU A 135 -8.90 -32.94 -16.26
N LYS A 136 -7.84 -33.03 -17.07
CA LYS A 136 -6.46 -33.35 -16.62
C LYS A 136 -5.58 -32.11 -16.45
N LEU A 137 -6.09 -31.10 -15.73
CA LEU A 137 -5.37 -29.86 -15.47
C LEU A 137 -4.20 -30.07 -14.51
N HIS A 138 -3.04 -29.45 -14.79
CA HIS A 138 -1.85 -29.55 -13.95
C HIS A 138 -1.53 -28.25 -13.21
N VAL A 139 -1.94 -27.10 -13.75
CA VAL A 139 -1.71 -25.78 -13.16
C VAL A 139 -3.01 -24.98 -13.17
N LEU A 140 -3.42 -24.54 -11.99
CA LEU A 140 -4.62 -23.72 -11.77
C LEU A 140 -4.24 -22.43 -11.05
N ASN A 141 -4.49 -21.28 -11.68
CA ASN A 141 -4.42 -19.97 -11.04
C ASN A 141 -5.78 -19.28 -11.10
N LEU A 142 -6.37 -19.00 -9.93
CA LEU A 142 -7.62 -18.25 -9.76
C LEU A 142 -7.45 -17.11 -8.74
N GLU A 143 -6.26 -16.52 -8.64
CA GLU A 143 -5.98 -15.44 -7.70
C GLU A 143 -6.85 -14.19 -7.94
N HIS A 144 -7.09 -13.38 -6.91
CA HIS A 144 -7.79 -12.10 -7.01
C HIS A 144 -9.16 -12.20 -7.69
N ASN A 145 -10.00 -13.11 -7.19
CA ASN A 145 -11.35 -13.34 -7.69
C ASN A 145 -12.38 -13.19 -6.55
N ALA A 146 -13.65 -13.45 -6.84
CA ALA A 146 -14.76 -13.31 -5.89
C ALA A 146 -15.35 -14.68 -5.50
N LEU A 147 -14.54 -15.75 -5.53
CA LEU A 147 -15.02 -17.12 -5.36
C LEU A 147 -15.59 -17.32 -3.96
N ASN A 148 -16.90 -17.54 -3.91
CA ASN A 148 -17.60 -17.85 -2.67
C ASN A 148 -17.56 -19.35 -2.34
N ALA A 149 -17.31 -20.20 -3.34
CA ALA A 149 -17.21 -21.65 -3.25
C ALA A 149 -16.24 -22.17 -4.32
N LEU A 150 -15.46 -23.20 -4.00
CA LEU A 150 -14.64 -23.93 -4.97
C LEU A 150 -14.48 -25.37 -4.50
N ASN A 151 -14.75 -26.34 -5.38
CA ASN A 151 -14.43 -27.75 -5.13
C ASN A 151 -13.53 -28.27 -6.24
N ILE A 152 -12.31 -28.63 -5.86
CA ILE A 152 -11.28 -29.15 -6.76
C ILE A 152 -10.92 -30.60 -6.48
N ASP A 153 -11.62 -31.31 -5.59
CA ASP A 153 -11.31 -32.69 -5.17
C ASP A 153 -11.14 -33.66 -6.34
N ARG A 154 -11.77 -33.39 -7.48
CA ARG A 154 -11.74 -34.26 -8.66
C ARG A 154 -10.55 -34.01 -9.59
N LEU A 155 -9.84 -32.88 -9.44
CA LEU A 155 -8.72 -32.47 -10.29
C LEU A 155 -7.39 -33.08 -9.82
N GLN A 156 -7.33 -34.41 -9.78
CA GLN A 156 -6.24 -35.20 -9.17
C GLN A 156 -4.86 -35.05 -9.84
N THR A 157 -4.80 -34.45 -11.04
CA THR A 157 -3.57 -34.19 -11.79
C THR A 157 -2.90 -32.86 -11.44
N LEU A 158 -3.52 -32.01 -10.61
CA LEU A 158 -2.98 -30.70 -10.25
C LEU A 158 -1.63 -30.82 -9.54
N ASN A 159 -0.64 -30.08 -10.03
CA ASN A 159 0.69 -29.92 -9.44
C ASN A 159 0.85 -28.55 -8.78
N VAL A 160 0.20 -27.52 -9.30
CA VAL A 160 0.38 -26.13 -8.87
C VAL A 160 -0.99 -25.45 -8.76
N ILE A 161 -1.27 -24.87 -7.60
CA ILE A 161 -2.52 -24.19 -7.28
C ILE A 161 -2.20 -22.83 -6.67
N TYR A 162 -2.75 -21.76 -7.27
CA TYR A 162 -2.72 -20.39 -6.76
C TYR A 162 -4.16 -19.87 -6.58
N LEU A 163 -4.50 -19.49 -5.34
CA LEU A 163 -5.87 -19.11 -4.93
C LEU A 163 -5.91 -17.87 -4.04
N GLN A 164 -4.86 -17.04 -4.05
CA GLN A 164 -4.78 -15.81 -3.27
C GLN A 164 -6.06 -14.96 -3.39
N ASP A 165 -6.45 -14.30 -2.29
CA ASP A 165 -7.47 -13.24 -2.29
C ASP A 165 -8.79 -13.71 -2.90
N ASN A 166 -9.36 -14.75 -2.27
CA ASN A 166 -10.68 -15.28 -2.57
C ASN A 166 -11.49 -15.42 -1.27
N PRO A 167 -12.75 -14.95 -1.25
CA PRO A 167 -13.47 -14.74 0.00
C PRO A 167 -13.88 -16.01 0.73
N PHE A 168 -14.18 -17.13 0.04
CA PHE A 168 -14.68 -18.42 0.55
C PHE A 168 -15.41 -18.37 1.89
N THR A 169 -16.72 -18.59 1.91
CA THR A 169 -17.52 -18.44 3.14
C THR A 169 -17.48 -19.68 4.04
N LYS A 170 -17.87 -19.54 5.31
CA LYS A 170 -18.01 -20.68 6.25
C LYS A 170 -18.98 -21.75 5.74
N SER A 171 -20.04 -21.36 5.03
CA SER A 171 -21.02 -22.28 4.44
C SER A 171 -20.53 -22.98 3.18
N THR A 172 -19.56 -22.40 2.48
CA THR A 172 -19.05 -22.87 1.20
C THR A 172 -17.53 -22.69 1.13
N PRO A 173 -16.76 -23.42 1.95
CA PRO A 173 -15.31 -23.23 2.00
C PRO A 173 -14.62 -23.74 0.72
N LEU A 174 -13.32 -23.47 0.58
CA LEU A 174 -12.47 -24.15 -0.38
C LEU A 174 -12.41 -25.65 -0.05
N MET A 175 -13.03 -26.47 -0.91
CA MET A 175 -12.98 -27.92 -0.83
C MET A 175 -11.78 -28.46 -1.62
N ILE A 176 -10.78 -28.93 -0.87
CA ILE A 176 -9.57 -29.57 -1.38
C ILE A 176 -9.21 -30.78 -0.51
N GLY A 177 -9.33 -31.97 -1.09
CA GLY A 177 -9.05 -33.27 -0.49
C GLY A 177 -7.63 -33.76 -0.79
N SER A 178 -7.47 -35.08 -0.94
CA SER A 178 -6.17 -35.67 -1.29
C SER A 178 -5.74 -35.32 -2.71
N MET A 179 -4.53 -34.76 -2.87
CA MET A 179 -3.93 -34.41 -4.16
C MET A 179 -2.49 -34.97 -4.21
N PRO A 180 -2.30 -36.22 -4.66
CA PRO A 180 -1.01 -36.93 -4.54
C PRO A 180 0.12 -36.34 -5.40
N GLU A 181 -0.23 -35.59 -6.45
CA GLU A 181 0.71 -34.97 -7.38
C GLU A 181 1.00 -33.49 -7.05
N LEU A 182 0.35 -32.92 -6.04
CA LEU A 182 0.49 -31.50 -5.71
C LEU A 182 1.90 -31.17 -5.20
N VAL A 183 2.50 -30.13 -5.78
CA VAL A 183 3.86 -29.64 -5.49
C VAL A 183 3.84 -28.23 -4.89
N VAL A 184 2.92 -27.37 -5.35
CA VAL A 184 2.76 -25.99 -4.88
C VAL A 184 1.30 -25.75 -4.54
N LEU A 185 1.06 -25.25 -3.33
CA LEU A 185 -0.27 -24.81 -2.87
C LEU A 185 -0.14 -23.43 -2.22
N GLU A 186 -0.71 -22.43 -2.87
CA GLU A 186 -0.72 -21.05 -2.39
C GLU A 186 -2.17 -20.61 -2.20
N ILE A 187 -2.54 -20.40 -0.95
CA ILE A 187 -3.89 -20.02 -0.50
C ILE A 187 -3.87 -18.77 0.40
N PRO A 188 -3.05 -17.74 0.14
CA PRO A 188 -2.98 -16.60 1.05
C PRO A 188 -4.27 -15.77 1.02
N GLN A 189 -4.60 -15.14 2.15
CA GLN A 189 -5.75 -14.24 2.30
C GLN A 189 -7.10 -14.86 1.92
N ILE A 190 -7.29 -16.15 2.19
CA ILE A 190 -8.59 -16.79 1.98
C ILE A 190 -9.40 -16.93 3.28
N GLY A 191 -10.74 -16.87 3.18
CA GLY A 191 -11.63 -16.88 4.34
C GLY A 191 -11.74 -18.24 5.04
N HIS A 192 -12.20 -19.27 4.32
CA HIS A 192 -12.53 -20.58 4.90
C HIS A 192 -12.03 -21.77 4.05
N LEU A 193 -11.37 -22.71 4.72
CA LEU A 193 -10.91 -24.00 4.19
C LEU A 193 -11.86 -25.13 4.54
N SER A 194 -11.78 -26.23 3.78
CA SER A 194 -12.46 -27.49 4.11
C SER A 194 -12.21 -27.87 5.59
N PRO A 195 -13.23 -28.32 6.33
CA PRO A 195 -13.07 -28.80 7.70
C PRO A 195 -12.04 -29.94 7.85
N ASP A 196 -11.84 -30.72 6.78
CA ASP A 196 -10.92 -31.85 6.73
C ASP A 196 -9.56 -31.50 6.09
N PHE A 197 -9.26 -30.20 5.91
CA PHE A 197 -8.00 -29.76 5.32
C PHE A 197 -6.80 -30.20 6.18
N THR A 198 -5.82 -30.85 5.54
CA THR A 198 -4.56 -31.24 6.15
C THR A 198 -3.47 -31.40 5.10
N LEU A 199 -2.22 -31.04 5.39
CA LEU A 199 -1.12 -31.23 4.44
C LEU A 199 -0.77 -32.71 4.24
N ARG A 200 -1.26 -33.63 5.07
CA ARG A 200 -1.13 -35.08 4.85
C ARG A 200 -1.69 -35.55 3.51
N ASN A 201 -2.58 -34.77 2.94
CA ASN A 201 -3.19 -34.99 1.65
C ASN A 201 -2.23 -34.75 0.47
N PHE A 202 -1.05 -34.17 0.69
CA PHE A 202 -0.13 -33.65 -0.34
C PHE A 202 1.31 -34.19 -0.21
N PRO A 203 1.55 -35.50 -0.35
CA PRO A 203 2.85 -36.11 -0.05
C PRO A 203 4.04 -35.66 -0.92
N LYS A 204 3.78 -34.97 -2.04
CA LYS A 204 4.81 -34.42 -2.95
C LYS A 204 5.03 -32.92 -2.79
N LEU A 205 4.33 -32.27 -1.85
CA LEU A 205 4.36 -30.83 -1.66
C LEU A 205 5.78 -30.32 -1.37
N ARG A 206 6.14 -29.22 -2.04
CA ARG A 206 7.42 -28.50 -1.89
C ARG A 206 7.23 -27.07 -1.39
N SER A 207 6.12 -26.43 -1.75
CA SER A 207 5.80 -25.08 -1.28
C SER A 207 4.38 -25.05 -0.76
N PHE A 208 4.21 -24.54 0.47
CA PHE A 208 2.91 -24.20 1.03
C PHE A 208 2.95 -22.75 1.53
N ASP A 209 2.04 -21.93 1.03
CA ASP A 209 1.85 -20.56 1.48
C ASP A 209 0.40 -20.33 1.91
N ALA A 210 0.23 -19.96 3.19
CA ALA A 210 -1.07 -19.70 3.80
C ALA A 210 -1.12 -18.33 4.49
N TYR A 211 -0.30 -17.37 4.05
CA TYR A 211 -0.27 -16.01 4.60
C TYR A 211 -1.70 -15.47 4.86
N HIS A 212 -1.96 -15.04 6.10
CA HIS A 212 -3.25 -14.44 6.50
C HIS A 212 -4.50 -15.32 6.23
N THR A 213 -4.35 -16.64 6.25
CA THR A 213 -5.49 -17.58 6.19
C THR A 213 -6.08 -17.77 7.58
N LEU A 214 -6.93 -16.85 8.03
CA LEU A 214 -7.44 -16.81 9.41
C LEU A 214 -8.20 -18.08 9.84
N GLY A 215 -8.83 -18.78 8.89
CA GLY A 215 -9.49 -20.06 9.14
C GLY A 215 -8.54 -21.22 9.49
N LEU A 216 -7.25 -21.12 9.16
CA LEU A 216 -6.26 -22.17 9.41
C LEU A 216 -5.77 -22.11 10.87
N LYS A 217 -6.18 -23.12 11.65
CA LYS A 217 -5.83 -23.25 13.09
C LYS A 217 -4.80 -24.33 13.39
N THR A 218 -4.66 -25.30 12.49
CA THR A 218 -3.75 -26.44 12.65
C THR A 218 -3.15 -26.81 11.31
N VAL A 219 -1.91 -27.26 11.29
CA VAL A 219 -1.22 -27.75 10.10
C VAL A 219 -0.32 -28.93 10.47
N ASP A 220 -0.27 -29.95 9.62
CA ASP A 220 0.57 -31.14 9.82
C ASP A 220 1.41 -31.41 8.56
N PRO A 221 2.65 -30.88 8.48
CA PRO A 221 3.53 -31.08 7.32
C PRO A 221 4.31 -32.40 7.39
N THR A 222 4.09 -33.28 8.37
CA THR A 222 4.94 -34.47 8.59
C THR A 222 4.88 -35.51 7.47
N ALA A 223 3.84 -35.43 6.64
CA ALA A 223 3.69 -36.27 5.45
C ALA A 223 4.25 -35.62 4.16
N CYS A 224 4.90 -34.45 4.27
CA CYS A 224 5.49 -33.71 3.16
C CYS A 224 7.03 -33.71 3.23
N PRO A 225 7.72 -34.85 3.03
CA PRO A 225 9.17 -34.96 3.24
C PRO A 225 10.02 -34.15 2.26
N LYS A 226 9.42 -33.62 1.19
CA LYS A 226 10.08 -32.78 0.18
C LYS A 226 9.76 -31.29 0.35
N LEU A 227 9.11 -30.89 1.43
CA LEU A 227 8.75 -29.51 1.69
C LEU A 227 10.01 -28.64 1.79
N GLN A 228 10.06 -27.56 1.01
CA GLN A 228 11.16 -26.60 0.90
C GLN A 228 10.77 -25.22 1.41
N ARG A 229 9.48 -24.83 1.25
CA ARG A 229 8.92 -23.58 1.78
C ARG A 229 7.64 -23.86 2.55
N LEU A 230 7.54 -23.27 3.74
CA LEU A 230 6.36 -23.27 4.60
C LEU A 230 6.11 -21.86 5.13
N SER A 231 5.03 -21.21 4.66
CA SER A 231 4.56 -19.91 5.17
C SER A 231 3.23 -20.07 5.89
N LEU A 232 3.19 -19.68 7.16
CA LEU A 232 2.04 -19.72 8.06
C LEU A 232 1.83 -18.36 8.75
N ASP A 233 2.43 -17.32 8.21
CA ASP A 233 2.42 -15.99 8.78
C ASP A 233 1.00 -15.40 8.83
N MET A 234 0.72 -14.70 9.93
CA MET A 234 -0.59 -14.12 10.24
C MET A 234 -1.76 -15.14 10.26
N THR A 235 -1.49 -16.43 10.47
CA THR A 235 -2.53 -17.46 10.66
C THR A 235 -2.88 -17.65 12.15
N SER A 236 -3.89 -18.49 12.43
CA SER A 236 -4.23 -18.90 13.80
C SER A 236 -3.55 -20.21 14.22
N VAL A 237 -2.50 -20.65 13.52
CA VAL A 237 -1.77 -21.90 13.83
C VAL A 237 -0.95 -21.73 15.10
N GLU A 238 -1.19 -22.59 16.11
CA GLU A 238 -0.54 -22.50 17.42
C GLU A 238 0.75 -23.34 17.55
N SER A 239 0.91 -24.36 16.70
CA SER A 239 2.09 -25.24 16.71
C SER A 239 2.26 -25.95 15.36
N VAL A 240 3.49 -26.37 15.08
CA VAL A 240 3.86 -27.12 13.87
C VAL A 240 4.97 -28.12 14.19
N ASP A 241 4.83 -29.36 13.72
CA ASP A 241 5.86 -30.41 13.82
C ASP A 241 6.65 -30.47 12.51
N LEU A 242 7.93 -30.10 12.56
CA LEU A 242 8.83 -30.03 11.40
C LEU A 242 9.80 -31.24 11.31
N SER A 243 9.63 -32.24 12.17
CA SER A 243 10.59 -33.36 12.34
C SER A 243 10.77 -34.23 11.10
N GLN A 244 9.82 -34.20 10.16
CA GLN A 244 9.87 -34.95 8.90
C GLN A 244 10.11 -34.07 7.67
N ASN A 245 10.59 -32.83 7.84
CA ASN A 245 10.83 -31.88 6.75
C ASN A 245 12.33 -31.49 6.62
N PRO A 246 13.25 -32.44 6.34
CA PRO A 246 14.69 -32.18 6.31
C PRO A 246 15.15 -31.33 5.11
N GLU A 247 14.28 -31.15 4.10
CA GLU A 247 14.55 -30.33 2.90
C GLU A 247 14.07 -28.88 3.04
N LEU A 248 13.53 -28.48 4.21
CA LEU A 248 12.98 -27.16 4.43
C LEU A 248 14.08 -26.08 4.38
N GLN A 249 13.85 -25.04 3.58
CA GLN A 249 14.78 -23.92 3.34
C GLN A 249 14.19 -22.60 3.83
N ILE A 250 12.89 -22.39 3.64
CA ILE A 250 12.19 -21.16 4.02
C ILE A 250 11.08 -21.53 5.00
N LEU A 251 11.16 -20.97 6.21
CA LEU A 251 10.12 -21.08 7.22
C LEU A 251 9.68 -19.68 7.65
N ASN A 252 8.39 -19.39 7.48
CA ASN A 252 7.79 -18.17 7.98
C ASN A 252 6.58 -18.50 8.87
N VAL A 253 6.68 -18.15 10.15
CA VAL A 253 5.61 -18.24 11.13
C VAL A 253 5.37 -16.89 11.82
N GLY A 254 5.83 -15.80 11.20
CA GLY A 254 5.71 -14.45 11.75
C GLY A 254 4.26 -14.07 12.01
N ASP A 255 4.00 -13.40 13.14
CA ASP A 255 2.65 -12.98 13.56
C ASP A 255 1.60 -14.12 13.56
N SER A 256 2.01 -15.39 13.62
CA SER A 256 1.12 -16.54 13.82
C SER A 256 0.79 -16.72 15.30
N ARG A 257 0.27 -17.88 15.72
CA ARG A 257 0.14 -18.23 17.15
C ARG A 257 1.21 -19.23 17.61
N VAL A 258 2.21 -19.52 16.77
CA VAL A 258 3.33 -20.39 17.12
C VAL A 258 4.23 -19.67 18.11
N LYS A 259 4.48 -20.29 19.26
CA LYS A 259 5.31 -19.73 20.35
C LYS A 259 6.65 -20.42 20.55
N THR A 260 6.82 -21.60 19.97
CA THR A 260 8.01 -22.45 20.10
C THR A 260 8.22 -23.25 18.82
N LEU A 261 9.47 -23.49 18.44
CA LEU A 261 9.87 -24.31 17.29
C LEU A 261 11.01 -25.23 17.68
N ASP A 262 10.96 -26.48 17.19
CA ASP A 262 12.10 -27.39 17.18
C ASP A 262 12.66 -27.44 15.75
N LEU A 263 13.89 -26.94 15.57
CA LEU A 263 14.59 -26.87 14.28
C LEU A 263 15.69 -27.92 14.14
N SER A 264 15.82 -28.85 15.09
CA SER A 264 16.91 -29.84 15.15
C SER A 264 16.95 -30.81 13.96
N HIS A 265 15.88 -30.89 13.19
CA HIS A 265 15.73 -31.75 12.02
C HIS A 265 15.73 -30.99 10.68
N ASN A 266 15.98 -29.67 10.69
CA ASN A 266 15.85 -28.79 9.53
C ASN A 266 17.17 -28.06 9.16
N PRO A 267 18.28 -28.78 8.90
CA PRO A 267 19.61 -28.19 8.73
C PRO A 267 19.78 -27.33 7.46
N LYS A 268 18.80 -27.35 6.56
CA LYS A 268 18.82 -26.64 5.27
C LYS A 268 18.10 -25.29 5.31
N ILE A 269 17.58 -24.87 6.46
CA ILE A 269 16.92 -23.55 6.59
C ILE A 269 17.93 -22.45 6.26
N THR A 270 17.61 -21.65 5.24
CA THR A 270 18.35 -20.46 4.82
C THR A 270 17.62 -19.17 5.20
N GLN A 271 16.29 -19.23 5.34
CA GLN A 271 15.46 -18.08 5.71
C GLN A 271 14.48 -18.45 6.82
N LEU A 272 14.56 -17.73 7.93
CA LEU A 272 13.69 -17.94 9.09
C LEU A 272 13.03 -16.63 9.50
N TYR A 273 11.70 -16.62 9.51
CA TYR A 273 10.88 -15.49 9.91
C TYR A 273 9.97 -15.91 11.07
N ILE A 274 10.25 -15.38 12.26
CA ILE A 274 9.48 -15.60 13.49
C ILE A 274 9.08 -14.28 14.15
N SER A 275 9.15 -13.17 13.40
CA SER A 275 8.86 -11.85 13.94
C SER A 275 7.40 -11.74 14.39
N HIS A 276 7.16 -11.16 15.55
CA HIS A 276 5.83 -10.76 16.01
C HIS A 276 5.76 -9.24 16.11
N SER A 277 5.77 -8.59 14.95
CA SER A 277 5.84 -7.13 14.85
C SER A 277 4.50 -6.48 14.55
N SER A 278 3.45 -7.29 14.29
CA SER A 278 2.10 -6.79 14.10
C SER A 278 1.59 -6.07 15.35
N GLY A 279 0.96 -4.91 15.16
CA GLY A 279 0.26 -4.18 16.21
C GLY A 279 -1.19 -4.66 16.43
N THR A 280 -1.68 -5.59 15.61
CA THR A 280 -3.10 -5.99 15.54
C THR A 280 -3.31 -7.50 15.58
N VAL A 281 -2.47 -8.27 14.92
CA VAL A 281 -2.65 -9.71 14.70
C VAL A 281 -1.81 -10.50 15.69
N ASN A 282 -2.43 -11.43 16.41
CA ASN A 282 -1.78 -12.33 17.39
C ASN A 282 -0.79 -11.62 18.33
N THR A 283 -1.15 -10.42 18.78
CA THR A 283 -0.29 -9.57 19.62
C THR A 283 -0.06 -10.16 21.02
N ASP A 284 -0.88 -11.13 21.42
CA ASP A 284 -0.80 -11.89 22.68
C ASP A 284 0.24 -13.02 22.67
N VAL A 285 0.83 -13.34 21.52
CA VAL A 285 1.81 -14.42 21.35
C VAL A 285 3.18 -13.86 21.01
N LYS A 286 4.22 -14.40 21.66
CA LYS A 286 5.62 -14.02 21.49
C LYS A 286 6.51 -15.25 21.74
N PHE A 287 7.67 -15.31 21.09
CA PHE A 287 8.73 -16.26 21.41
C PHE A 287 9.53 -15.76 22.63
N ASP A 288 9.67 -16.60 23.66
CA ASP A 288 10.57 -16.31 24.80
C ASP A 288 12.00 -16.80 24.55
N ASN A 289 12.18 -17.79 23.66
CA ASN A 289 13.46 -18.34 23.23
C ASN A 289 13.35 -18.98 21.84
N ILE A 290 14.49 -19.15 21.17
CA ILE A 290 14.63 -19.88 19.91
C ILE A 290 16.04 -20.47 19.81
N ASP A 291 16.15 -21.74 19.41
CA ASP A 291 17.42 -22.40 19.13
C ASP A 291 17.64 -22.51 17.62
N VAL A 292 18.56 -21.70 17.09
CA VAL A 292 18.97 -21.70 15.68
C VAL A 292 20.32 -22.38 15.45
N THR A 293 20.91 -23.00 16.48
CA THR A 293 22.25 -23.61 16.39
C THR A 293 22.29 -24.83 15.46
N HIS A 294 21.12 -25.37 15.11
CA HIS A 294 20.94 -26.46 14.17
C HIS A 294 20.76 -26.01 12.70
N CYS A 295 20.83 -24.69 12.43
CA CYS A 295 20.61 -24.10 11.10
C CYS A 295 21.91 -23.48 10.52
N PRO A 296 22.94 -24.27 10.15
CA PRO A 296 24.24 -23.75 9.72
C PRO A 296 24.21 -22.97 8.40
N GLU A 297 23.16 -23.17 7.60
CA GLU A 297 22.95 -22.51 6.30
C GLU A 297 22.10 -21.24 6.42
N LEU A 298 21.70 -20.84 7.64
CA LEU A 298 20.85 -19.68 7.88
C LEU A 298 21.52 -18.39 7.37
N TYR A 299 20.83 -17.72 6.44
CA TYR A 299 21.30 -16.54 5.73
C TYR A 299 20.49 -15.29 6.11
N TYR A 300 19.17 -15.44 6.23
CA TYR A 300 18.25 -14.40 6.69
C TYR A 300 17.53 -14.83 7.96
N PHE A 301 17.63 -14.02 9.01
CA PHE A 301 16.93 -14.28 10.26
C PHE A 301 16.21 -13.04 10.79
N TYR A 302 14.89 -13.11 10.80
CA TYR A 302 14.00 -12.08 11.33
C TYR A 302 13.23 -12.64 12.53
N CYS A 303 13.56 -12.14 13.72
CA CYS A 303 12.96 -12.54 14.99
C CYS A 303 12.49 -11.34 15.82
N GLY A 304 12.17 -10.23 15.17
CA GLY A 304 11.82 -8.99 15.83
C GLY A 304 10.46 -9.04 16.56
N GLY A 305 10.26 -8.20 17.56
CA GLY A 305 8.98 -8.08 18.26
C GLY A 305 8.63 -9.25 19.17
N ASN A 306 9.62 -9.96 19.72
CA ASN A 306 9.47 -11.10 20.61
C ASN A 306 9.97 -10.80 22.04
N ASN A 307 10.04 -11.81 22.92
CA ASN A 307 10.50 -11.67 24.30
C ASN A 307 11.91 -12.26 24.52
N LEU A 308 12.73 -12.36 23.47
CA LEU A 308 14.04 -13.02 23.55
C LEU A 308 14.98 -12.27 24.48
N LYS A 309 15.49 -12.96 25.51
CA LYS A 309 16.47 -12.41 26.48
C LYS A 309 17.92 -12.75 26.12
N THR A 310 18.11 -13.82 25.36
CA THR A 310 19.40 -14.31 24.86
C THR A 310 19.20 -14.86 23.46
N LEU A 311 20.24 -14.78 22.63
CA LEU A 311 20.25 -15.37 21.31
C LEU A 311 21.65 -15.91 20.99
N ASP A 312 21.74 -17.22 20.70
CA ASP A 312 22.98 -17.88 20.30
C ASP A 312 23.03 -18.01 18.77
N LEU A 313 24.00 -17.34 18.15
CA LEU A 313 24.24 -17.34 16.70
C LEU A 313 25.56 -18.03 16.32
N SER A 314 26.20 -18.73 17.28
CA SER A 314 27.56 -19.25 17.14
C SER A 314 27.72 -20.32 16.06
N GLN A 315 26.63 -20.98 15.67
CA GLN A 315 26.62 -22.02 14.64
C GLN A 315 26.02 -21.55 13.31
N ASN A 316 25.86 -20.25 13.08
CA ASN A 316 25.26 -19.68 11.86
C ASN A 316 26.27 -18.85 11.05
N PRO A 317 27.36 -19.45 10.53
CA PRO A 317 28.47 -18.70 9.93
C PRO A 317 28.09 -17.94 8.65
N ARG A 318 27.03 -18.36 7.95
CA ARG A 318 26.54 -17.74 6.70
C ARG A 318 25.50 -16.62 6.90
N LEU A 319 25.24 -16.24 8.15
CA LEU A 319 24.22 -15.24 8.45
C LEU A 319 24.60 -13.89 7.84
N PHE A 320 23.78 -13.40 6.92
CA PHE A 320 24.03 -12.18 6.15
C PHE A 320 23.14 -11.02 6.62
N THR A 321 21.87 -11.31 6.94
CA THR A 321 20.95 -10.32 7.53
C THR A 321 20.34 -10.84 8.83
N LEU A 322 20.46 -10.02 9.88
CA LEU A 322 19.88 -10.27 11.18
C LEU A 322 19.00 -9.11 11.60
N SER A 323 17.72 -9.38 11.87
CA SER A 323 16.83 -8.46 12.59
C SER A 323 16.30 -9.14 13.85
N CYS A 324 16.77 -8.69 15.00
CA CYS A 324 16.30 -9.12 16.31
C CYS A 324 15.79 -7.92 17.13
N ASP A 325 15.24 -6.91 16.45
CA ASP A 325 14.73 -5.69 17.07
C ASP A 325 13.50 -5.95 17.95
N ARG A 326 13.18 -5.03 18.87
CA ARG A 326 12.02 -5.13 19.77
C ARG A 326 11.98 -6.46 20.53
N ASN A 327 13.09 -6.79 21.18
CA ASN A 327 13.25 -7.95 22.06
C ASN A 327 13.74 -7.48 23.44
N LEU A 328 14.13 -8.42 24.31
CA LEU A 328 14.61 -8.17 25.67
C LEU A 328 16.12 -8.47 25.82
N LEU A 329 16.90 -8.36 24.73
CA LEU A 329 18.32 -8.71 24.73
C LEU A 329 19.15 -7.65 25.47
N HIS A 330 20.02 -8.09 26.38
CA HIS A 330 21.00 -7.23 27.06
C HIS A 330 22.41 -7.33 26.49
N SER A 331 22.69 -8.35 25.66
CA SER A 331 23.95 -8.52 24.93
C SER A 331 23.72 -9.39 23.71
N LEU A 332 24.60 -9.26 22.71
CA LEU A 332 24.60 -10.10 21.53
C LEU A 332 26.03 -10.30 21.03
N ASP A 333 26.46 -11.56 20.90
CA ASP A 333 27.73 -11.91 20.29
C ASP A 333 27.50 -12.33 18.83
N VAL A 334 28.14 -11.62 17.91
CA VAL A 334 28.12 -11.88 16.46
C VAL A 334 29.51 -12.20 15.89
N SER A 335 30.49 -12.47 16.77
CA SER A 335 31.88 -12.71 16.35
C SER A 335 32.07 -13.97 15.50
N HIS A 336 31.08 -14.86 15.48
CA HIS A 336 31.06 -16.10 14.71
C HIS A 336 30.27 -15.97 13.38
N ASN A 337 29.83 -14.75 13.02
CA ASN A 337 29.02 -14.48 11.83
C ASN A 337 29.77 -13.50 10.89
N PRO A 338 30.85 -13.96 10.23
CA PRO A 338 31.75 -13.08 9.45
C PRO A 338 31.08 -12.46 8.22
N ASP A 339 30.00 -13.07 7.71
CA ASP A 339 29.31 -12.66 6.49
C ASP A 339 28.18 -11.63 6.72
N LEU A 340 27.97 -11.19 7.96
CA LEU A 340 26.94 -10.19 8.28
C LEU A 340 27.15 -8.91 7.47
N TYR A 341 26.07 -8.42 6.86
CA TYR A 341 26.03 -7.21 6.04
C TYR A 341 25.02 -6.18 6.57
N SER A 342 23.88 -6.63 7.09
CA SER A 342 22.86 -5.79 7.71
C SER A 342 22.46 -6.34 9.09
N VAL A 343 22.54 -5.49 10.10
CA VAL A 343 22.27 -5.86 11.51
C VAL A 343 21.31 -4.84 12.11
N ASN A 344 20.15 -5.32 12.54
CA ASN A 344 19.15 -4.54 13.26
C ASN A 344 18.90 -5.12 14.66
N VAL A 345 19.38 -4.41 15.67
CA VAL A 345 19.24 -4.76 17.09
C VAL A 345 18.41 -3.72 17.84
N ARG A 346 17.60 -2.92 17.14
CA ARG A 346 16.88 -1.79 17.76
C ARG A 346 15.92 -2.22 18.86
N TYR A 347 15.62 -1.32 19.79
CA TYR A 347 14.60 -1.50 20.83
C TYR A 347 14.81 -2.78 21.67
N ASN A 348 16.08 -3.07 21.97
CA ASN A 348 16.51 -4.04 22.98
C ASN A 348 17.03 -3.28 24.22
N TYR A 349 17.72 -3.97 25.14
CA TYR A 349 18.26 -3.40 26.39
C TYR A 349 19.79 -3.47 26.46
N MET A 350 20.45 -3.52 25.31
CA MET A 350 21.91 -3.43 25.20
C MET A 350 22.39 -2.01 25.51
N ASP A 351 23.66 -1.90 25.84
CA ASP A 351 24.36 -0.64 26.10
C ASP A 351 25.69 -0.61 25.34
N PHE A 352 26.46 0.48 25.46
CA PHE A 352 27.71 0.59 24.71
C PHE A 352 28.72 -0.51 25.05
N ALA A 353 28.68 -1.06 26.27
CA ALA A 353 29.55 -2.16 26.68
C ALA A 353 29.16 -3.51 26.03
N THR A 354 27.87 -3.69 25.71
CA THR A 354 27.30 -4.99 25.28
C THR A 354 26.82 -5.04 23.83
N LEU A 355 26.67 -3.89 23.16
CA LEU A 355 26.33 -3.82 21.74
C LEU A 355 27.37 -4.54 20.87
N PRO A 356 26.96 -5.24 19.79
CA PRO A 356 27.87 -5.80 18.81
C PRO A 356 28.88 -4.78 18.29
N TRP A 357 30.12 -5.21 18.10
CA TRP A 357 31.14 -4.36 17.50
C TRP A 357 30.79 -4.15 16.02
N PRO A 358 30.72 -2.90 15.52
CA PRO A 358 30.36 -2.66 14.12
C PRO A 358 31.43 -3.25 13.18
N GLY A 359 31.00 -4.15 12.30
CA GLY A 359 31.80 -4.67 11.19
C GLY A 359 31.75 -3.76 9.95
N ASN A 360 32.10 -4.31 8.77
CA ASN A 360 31.87 -3.65 7.48
C ASN A 360 30.40 -3.80 7.02
N TRP A 361 29.46 -3.41 7.89
CA TRP A 361 28.03 -3.53 7.62
C TRP A 361 27.54 -2.31 6.83
N PHE A 362 26.71 -2.54 5.82
CA PHE A 362 26.02 -1.47 5.09
C PHE A 362 25.00 -0.77 5.98
N GLU A 363 24.32 -1.55 6.82
CA GLU A 363 23.29 -1.08 7.75
C GLU A 363 23.56 -1.60 9.16
N TYR A 364 23.62 -0.68 10.13
CA TYR A 364 23.68 -1.03 11.54
C TYR A 364 22.71 -0.20 12.38
N TYR A 365 21.52 -0.75 12.59
CA TYR A 365 20.47 -0.11 13.38
C TYR A 365 20.56 -0.57 14.83
N HIS A 366 20.94 0.34 15.73
CA HIS A 366 21.25 -0.01 17.13
C HIS A 366 20.67 0.93 18.19
N GLU A 367 19.62 1.69 17.86
CA GLU A 367 18.81 2.43 18.85
C GLU A 367 18.30 1.48 19.95
N GLN A 368 18.54 1.76 21.24
CA GLN A 368 18.13 0.88 22.34
C GLN A 368 16.99 1.47 23.15
N ASN A 369 16.24 0.62 23.85
CA ASN A 369 15.33 1.07 24.89
C ASN A 369 16.13 1.80 25.99
N PRO A 370 15.49 2.75 26.70
CA PRO A 370 16.18 3.50 27.73
C PRO A 370 16.75 2.58 28.84
N MET A 371 17.93 2.93 29.36
CA MET A 371 18.54 2.21 30.48
C MET A 371 17.73 2.42 31.76
N GLU A 372 17.32 1.30 32.37
CA GLU A 372 16.56 1.24 33.62
C GLU A 372 17.26 1.98 34.78
N LEU A 373 16.49 2.77 35.54
CA LEU A 373 16.93 3.51 36.73
C LEU A 373 15.84 3.52 37.82
N ASN A 374 16.17 3.98 39.02
CA ASN A 374 15.15 4.37 39.99
C ASN A 374 14.37 5.62 39.52
N ASP A 375 13.08 5.67 39.82
CA ASP A 375 12.17 6.78 39.45
C ASP A 375 12.56 8.13 40.06
N THR A 376 13.10 8.14 41.29
CA THR A 376 13.45 9.37 42.01
C THR A 376 14.82 9.24 42.69
N TYR A 377 15.64 10.28 42.53
CA TYR A 377 16.90 10.48 43.26
C TYR A 377 16.84 11.79 44.06
N LYS A 378 17.72 11.93 45.06
CA LYS A 378 17.90 13.20 45.78
C LYS A 378 19.15 13.93 45.31
N VAL A 379 19.16 15.25 45.50
CA VAL A 379 20.36 16.07 45.31
C VAL A 379 21.52 15.49 46.13
N GLY A 380 22.67 15.31 45.46
CA GLY A 380 23.87 14.69 45.99
C GLY A 380 24.07 13.22 45.62
N ASP A 381 23.05 12.55 45.08
CA ASP A 381 23.18 11.16 44.63
C ASP A 381 24.12 11.04 43.41
N VAL A 382 24.79 9.90 43.29
CA VAL A 382 25.67 9.53 42.18
C VAL A 382 25.08 8.33 41.44
N ILE A 383 24.71 8.52 40.19
CA ILE A 383 24.28 7.46 39.28
C ILE A 383 25.53 6.87 38.61
N ASP A 384 25.89 5.63 38.95
CA ASP A 384 27.07 4.93 38.41
C ASP A 384 26.66 3.95 37.30
N LEU A 385 26.87 4.35 36.05
CA LEU A 385 26.64 3.50 34.86
C LEU A 385 27.95 3.14 34.15
N SER A 386 29.08 3.25 34.85
CA SER A 386 30.41 3.05 34.28
C SER A 386 30.58 1.69 33.60
N SER A 387 30.02 0.62 34.18
CA SER A 387 30.06 -0.74 33.59
C SER A 387 29.22 -0.92 32.33
N ARG A 388 28.25 -0.05 32.07
CA ARG A 388 27.31 -0.11 30.94
C ARG A 388 27.72 0.78 29.77
N VAL A 389 28.29 1.95 30.07
CA VAL A 389 28.53 2.98 29.06
C VAL A 389 30.00 3.10 28.66
N LEU A 390 30.93 2.61 29.48
CA LEU A 390 32.35 2.60 29.14
C LEU A 390 32.70 1.33 28.35
N ARG A 391 33.40 1.52 27.24
CA ARG A 391 33.93 0.43 26.42
C ARG A 391 35.36 0.73 26.02
N ALA A 392 36.25 -0.27 26.14
CA ALA A 392 37.65 -0.13 25.78
C ALA A 392 37.82 0.41 24.34
N LYS A 393 38.83 1.27 24.14
CA LYS A 393 39.14 1.95 22.86
C LYS A 393 38.07 2.92 22.35
N THR A 394 37.07 3.22 23.16
CA THR A 394 36.08 4.26 22.87
C THR A 394 36.07 5.31 23.97
N THR A 395 35.56 6.50 23.67
CA THR A 395 35.21 7.49 24.70
C THR A 395 33.70 7.66 24.74
N THR A 396 33.16 7.89 25.94
CA THR A 396 31.73 8.08 26.17
C THR A 396 31.49 9.36 26.95
N GLN A 397 30.53 10.18 26.51
CA GLN A 397 30.11 11.40 27.18
C GLN A 397 28.65 11.26 27.65
N GLY A 398 28.39 11.50 28.93
CA GLY A 398 27.04 11.60 29.49
C GLY A 398 26.61 13.06 29.63
N ARG A 399 25.37 13.36 29.22
CA ARG A 399 24.75 14.68 29.33
C ARG A 399 23.37 14.56 29.94
N LEU A 400 23.04 15.43 30.88
CA LEU A 400 21.73 15.44 31.52
C LEU A 400 20.76 16.33 30.74
N PHE A 401 19.57 15.82 30.47
CA PHE A 401 18.50 16.55 29.79
C PHE A 401 17.29 16.62 30.68
N ARG A 402 16.63 17.77 30.74
CA ARG A 402 15.26 17.88 31.28
C ARG A 402 14.23 17.52 30.21
N VAL A 403 13.15 16.89 30.64
CA VAL A 403 11.99 16.50 29.85
C VAL A 403 10.86 17.47 30.17
N PRO A 404 10.58 18.45 29.29
CA PRO A 404 9.54 19.42 29.58
C PRO A 404 8.18 18.72 29.67
N LYS A 405 7.43 18.91 30.77
CA LYS A 405 6.08 18.32 30.94
C LYS A 405 5.17 18.57 29.72
N LYS A 406 5.24 19.77 29.14
CA LYS A 406 4.40 20.19 28.00
C LYS A 406 4.68 19.41 26.72
N ASP A 407 5.94 19.06 26.45
CA ASP A 407 6.33 18.35 25.22
C ASP A 407 7.57 17.48 25.48
N PRO A 408 7.38 16.24 25.98
CA PRO A 408 8.47 15.32 26.30
C PRO A 408 9.36 14.95 25.10
N THR A 409 8.89 15.19 23.86
CA THR A 409 9.66 14.88 22.66
C THR A 409 10.71 15.96 22.33
N LYS A 410 10.78 17.06 23.11
CA LYS A 410 11.74 18.15 22.92
C LYS A 410 12.58 18.36 24.18
N PRO A 411 13.46 17.41 24.51
CA PRO A 411 14.30 17.51 25.69
C PRO A 411 15.28 18.67 25.58
N VAL A 412 15.65 19.26 26.72
CA VAL A 412 16.57 20.40 26.81
C VAL A 412 17.79 20.00 27.63
N GLU A 413 18.98 20.14 27.05
CA GLU A 413 20.24 19.89 27.74
C GLU A 413 20.38 20.84 28.93
N LEU A 414 20.74 20.30 30.09
CA LEU A 414 21.04 21.06 31.30
C LEU A 414 22.53 21.41 31.35
N ASP A 415 22.86 22.55 31.97
CA ASP A 415 24.23 22.96 32.20
C ASP A 415 24.86 22.26 33.43
N ASP A 416 26.15 22.52 33.66
CA ASP A 416 26.96 21.92 34.73
C ASP A 416 26.57 22.35 36.16
N THR A 417 25.62 23.29 36.31
CA THR A 417 25.06 23.64 37.61
C THR A 417 24.07 22.57 38.11
N TYR A 418 23.53 21.74 37.21
CA TYR A 418 22.59 20.66 37.57
C TYR A 418 23.26 19.32 37.81
N TYR A 419 24.44 19.06 37.20
CA TYR A 419 25.13 17.78 37.32
C TYR A 419 26.64 17.88 37.10
N GLU A 420 27.35 16.79 37.42
CA GLU A 420 28.72 16.54 36.96
C GLU A 420 28.77 15.15 36.33
N TYR A 421 29.41 15.02 35.17
CA TYR A 421 29.70 13.74 34.55
C TYR A 421 31.20 13.42 34.61
N LYS A 422 31.56 12.24 35.11
CA LYS A 422 32.94 11.75 35.14
C LYS A 422 32.99 10.23 35.02
N ASP A 423 33.70 9.73 34.01
CA ASP A 423 34.01 8.31 33.81
C ASP A 423 32.78 7.38 33.95
N GLY A 424 31.67 7.72 33.29
CA GLY A 424 30.43 6.93 33.34
C GLY A 424 29.53 7.19 34.55
N LYS A 425 29.91 8.10 35.46
CA LYS A 425 29.14 8.47 36.66
C LYS A 425 28.54 9.87 36.52
N VAL A 426 27.30 10.04 36.97
CA VAL A 426 26.58 11.32 36.99
C VAL A 426 26.22 11.69 38.42
N THR A 427 26.79 12.79 38.93
CA THR A 427 26.46 13.36 40.24
C THR A 427 25.40 14.44 40.10
N LEU A 428 24.27 14.32 40.80
CA LEU A 428 23.15 15.26 40.71
C LEU A 428 23.32 16.43 41.69
N LYS A 429 23.36 17.67 41.21
CA LYS A 429 23.66 18.86 42.02
C LYS A 429 22.44 19.70 42.38
N LYS A 430 21.35 19.59 41.63
CA LYS A 430 20.18 20.48 41.78
C LYS A 430 18.87 19.76 41.47
N ALA A 431 17.85 20.03 42.28
CA ALA A 431 16.48 19.53 42.08
C ALA A 431 15.74 20.32 41.01
N LEU A 432 14.73 19.70 40.41
CA LEU A 432 13.83 20.32 39.43
C LEU A 432 12.47 19.60 39.42
N ASP A 433 11.44 20.32 38.98
CA ASP A 433 10.07 19.77 38.92
C ASP A 433 9.84 18.86 37.71
N ASP A 434 10.51 19.15 36.58
CA ASP A 434 10.49 18.31 35.37
C ASP A 434 11.24 16.98 35.61
N GLU A 435 10.86 15.93 34.87
CA GLU A 435 11.69 14.72 34.79
C GLU A 435 13.00 15.00 34.04
N VAL A 436 14.03 14.20 34.28
CA VAL A 436 15.31 14.23 33.57
C VAL A 436 15.70 12.85 33.06
N PHE A 437 16.60 12.80 32.09
CA PHE A 437 17.32 11.58 31.71
C PHE A 437 18.77 11.91 31.38
N VAL A 438 19.64 10.91 31.47
CA VAL A 438 21.02 11.02 30.98
C VAL A 438 21.11 10.45 29.58
N GLN A 439 21.61 11.22 28.62
CA GLN A 439 21.96 10.76 27.28
C GLN A 439 23.46 10.51 27.18
N TYR A 440 23.84 9.36 26.66
CA TYR A 440 25.21 8.97 26.42
C TYR A 440 25.50 8.92 24.92
N THR A 441 26.63 9.50 24.52
CA THR A 441 27.18 9.39 23.17
C THR A 441 28.52 8.67 23.20
N ASN A 442 28.82 7.89 22.17
CA ASN A 442 30.05 7.13 22.07
C ASN A 442 30.86 7.52 20.83
N SER A 443 32.19 7.47 20.92
CA SER A 443 33.09 7.87 19.84
C SER A 443 33.08 6.94 18.62
N VAL A 444 32.59 5.71 18.75
CA VAL A 444 32.46 4.72 17.66
C VAL A 444 30.99 4.53 17.28
N LEU A 445 30.12 4.28 18.25
CA LEU A 445 28.67 4.07 18.05
C LEU A 445 27.94 5.43 18.02
N LYS A 446 28.17 6.21 16.96
CA LYS A 446 27.74 7.62 16.87
C LYS A 446 26.28 7.83 16.45
N ALA A 447 25.71 6.90 15.68
CA ALA A 447 24.44 7.10 15.01
C ALA A 447 23.24 7.17 15.98
N TYR A 448 23.29 6.38 17.07
CA TYR A 448 22.21 6.29 18.05
C TYR A 448 22.74 6.53 19.47
N PRO A 449 22.53 7.72 20.05
CA PRO A 449 22.75 7.93 21.47
C PRO A 449 21.91 6.97 22.31
N ILE A 450 22.45 6.49 23.44
CA ILE A 450 21.72 5.66 24.39
C ILE A 450 21.36 6.52 25.58
N ARG A 451 20.10 6.52 25.99
CA ARG A 451 19.62 7.30 27.13
C ARG A 451 19.16 6.42 28.27
N THR A 452 19.01 7.01 29.45
CA THR A 452 18.31 6.39 30.58
C THR A 452 16.81 6.60 30.48
N GLU A 453 16.06 5.82 31.27
CA GLU A 453 14.68 6.14 31.62
C GLU A 453 14.59 7.55 32.24
N ASN A 454 13.39 8.11 32.22
CA ASN A 454 13.11 9.36 32.92
C ASN A 454 13.15 9.12 34.42
N PHE A 455 13.75 10.04 35.17
CA PHE A 455 13.73 10.04 36.63
C PHE A 455 13.56 11.48 37.16
N ARG A 456 13.20 11.61 38.44
CA ARG A 456 13.05 12.90 39.13
C ARG A 456 14.22 13.16 40.07
N VAL A 457 14.54 14.44 40.26
CA VAL A 457 15.55 14.89 41.23
C VAL A 457 14.91 15.78 42.26
N LYS A 458 14.78 15.30 43.50
CA LYS A 458 14.18 16.04 44.61
C LYS A 458 15.23 16.61 45.56
N THR A 459 14.83 17.62 46.33
CA THR A 459 15.61 18.07 47.49
C THR A 459 15.68 16.93 48.53
N ALA A 460 16.69 16.96 49.40
CA ALA A 460 16.77 16.00 50.49
C ALA A 460 15.57 16.12 51.46
N GLU A 461 14.92 17.28 51.53
CA GLU A 461 13.74 17.52 52.36
C GLU A 461 12.48 16.86 51.77
N ASP A 462 12.31 16.90 50.45
CA ASP A 462 11.10 16.40 49.77
C ASP A 462 11.17 14.92 49.35
N PHE A 463 12.36 14.33 49.46
CA PHE A 463 12.58 12.93 49.15
C PHE A 463 11.86 12.02 50.15
N GLY A 464 11.06 11.08 49.62
CA GLY A 464 10.28 10.11 50.40
C GLY A 464 8.95 10.62 50.96
N LYS A 465 8.56 11.87 50.70
CA LYS A 465 7.24 12.40 51.10
C LYS A 465 6.13 11.85 50.18
N ASP A 466 4.95 11.63 50.77
CA ASP A 466 3.74 11.27 50.01
C ASP A 466 3.37 12.37 49.00
N VAL A 467 2.89 11.96 47.84
CA VAL A 467 2.45 12.82 46.74
C VAL A 467 0.93 12.93 46.78
N LYS A 468 0.42 14.16 46.67
CA LYS A 468 -1.01 14.39 46.44
C LYS A 468 -1.35 13.97 45.00
N ALA A 469 -1.91 12.77 44.84
CA ALA A 469 -2.19 12.20 43.52
C ALA A 469 -3.55 12.65 42.98
N ILE A 470 -4.60 12.57 43.81
CA ILE A 470 -5.97 12.93 43.42
C ILE A 470 -6.44 14.05 44.33
N GLU A 471 -7.01 15.10 43.73
CA GLU A 471 -7.76 16.14 44.42
C GLU A 471 -9.02 16.44 43.61
N LEU A 472 -10.18 16.25 44.24
CA LEU A 472 -11.47 16.50 43.62
C LEU A 472 -12.32 17.44 44.49
N SER A 473 -12.79 18.52 43.88
CA SER A 473 -13.81 19.38 44.46
C SER A 473 -15.19 18.81 44.11
N SER A 474 -16.05 18.71 45.12
CA SER A 474 -17.34 18.04 45.00
C SER A 474 -18.36 18.75 45.88
N LEU A 475 -19.59 18.89 45.40
CA LEU A 475 -20.69 19.46 46.16
C LEU A 475 -21.18 18.41 47.16
N GLY A 476 -20.92 18.63 48.45
CA GLY A 476 -21.36 17.76 49.52
C GLY A 476 -21.05 18.33 50.89
N SER A 477 -21.94 18.08 51.85
CA SER A 477 -21.72 18.41 53.26
C SER A 477 -21.19 17.18 54.00
N GLU A 478 -20.79 17.35 55.26
CA GLU A 478 -20.55 16.22 56.15
C GLU A 478 -21.74 15.24 56.12
N GLY A 479 -21.46 13.94 56.03
CA GLY A 479 -22.46 12.87 55.90
C GLY A 479 -22.89 12.54 54.46
N SER A 480 -22.54 13.33 53.44
CA SER A 480 -22.80 12.96 52.04
C SER A 480 -22.02 11.68 51.66
N PRO A 481 -22.61 10.72 50.92
CA PRO A 481 -21.92 9.48 50.56
C PRO A 481 -20.76 9.73 49.58
N VAL A 482 -19.66 9.01 49.77
CA VAL A 482 -18.51 8.97 48.87
C VAL A 482 -18.25 7.52 48.49
N LYS A 483 -18.39 7.21 47.20
CA LYS A 483 -18.16 5.87 46.66
C LYS A 483 -17.23 5.96 45.46
N MET A 484 -15.99 5.53 45.64
CA MET A 484 -14.94 5.60 44.64
C MET A 484 -14.05 4.36 44.63
N SER A 485 -13.48 4.03 43.47
CA SER A 485 -12.43 3.03 43.32
C SER A 485 -11.10 3.73 43.01
N VAL A 486 -10.05 3.42 43.76
CA VAL A 486 -8.68 3.86 43.47
C VAL A 486 -7.76 2.64 43.37
N GLY A 487 -7.13 2.45 42.21
CA GLY A 487 -6.12 1.41 41.98
C GLY A 487 -4.71 1.97 42.01
N ILE A 488 -3.72 1.16 42.43
CA ILE A 488 -2.30 1.55 42.45
C ILE A 488 -1.46 0.51 41.69
N LEU A 489 -0.56 0.97 40.82
CA LEU A 489 0.39 0.15 40.05
C LEU A 489 1.20 -0.78 40.97
N GLY A 490 1.28 -2.07 40.63
CA GLY A 490 1.96 -3.12 41.38
C GLY A 490 1.22 -3.61 42.62
N ALA A 491 0.11 -2.99 43.01
CA ALA A 491 -0.64 -3.40 44.19
C ALA A 491 -1.37 -4.74 43.95
N THR A 492 -1.17 -5.67 44.87
CA THR A 492 -1.83 -6.98 44.90
C THR A 492 -2.28 -7.28 46.33
N GLU A 493 -3.09 -8.33 46.54
CA GLU A 493 -3.46 -8.75 47.91
C GLU A 493 -2.23 -9.07 48.77
N ASP A 494 -1.21 -9.67 48.16
CA ASP A 494 0.06 -10.05 48.82
C ASP A 494 1.01 -8.85 49.02
N LYS A 495 0.88 -7.79 48.21
CA LYS A 495 1.68 -6.57 48.28
C LYS A 495 0.77 -5.32 48.24
N PRO A 496 0.01 -5.04 49.31
CA PRO A 496 -0.87 -3.88 49.34
C PRO A 496 -0.08 -2.59 49.48
N VAL A 497 -0.52 -1.54 48.80
CA VAL A 497 0.00 -0.18 48.98
C VAL A 497 -0.91 0.57 49.94
N THR A 498 -0.34 1.19 50.97
CA THR A 498 -1.12 2.02 51.90
C THR A 498 -1.13 3.46 51.41
N VAL A 499 -2.30 3.97 51.06
CA VAL A 499 -2.55 5.37 50.69
C VAL A 499 -3.22 6.11 51.84
N LYS A 500 -3.24 7.45 51.80
CA LYS A 500 -3.95 8.28 52.79
C LYS A 500 -5.08 9.05 52.11
N VAL A 501 -6.27 9.01 52.70
CA VAL A 501 -7.49 9.61 52.13
C VAL A 501 -8.05 10.67 53.08
N ASP A 502 -8.30 11.87 52.58
CA ASP A 502 -9.07 12.93 53.23
C ASP A 502 -10.43 13.06 52.54
N LEU A 503 -11.52 13.00 53.32
CA LEU A 503 -12.90 13.06 52.82
C LEU A 503 -13.56 14.43 53.05
N GLY A 504 -12.74 15.48 53.20
CA GLY A 504 -13.16 16.88 53.19
C GLY A 504 -13.00 17.63 54.52
N SER A 505 -12.35 17.04 55.53
CA SER A 505 -12.11 17.69 56.83
C SER A 505 -10.69 18.24 56.99
N GLY A 506 -9.74 17.84 56.13
CA GLY A 506 -8.31 18.10 56.33
C GLY A 506 -7.58 16.99 57.10
N GLU A 507 -8.31 15.99 57.62
CA GLU A 507 -7.74 14.84 58.32
C GLU A 507 -7.63 13.63 57.40
N THR A 508 -6.50 12.94 57.45
CA THR A 508 -6.25 11.77 56.59
C THR A 508 -6.44 10.45 57.32
N LYS A 509 -7.03 9.47 56.63
CA LYS A 509 -7.21 8.08 57.08
C LYS A 509 -6.42 7.12 56.17
N PRO A 510 -5.69 6.14 56.72
CA PRO A 510 -5.00 5.15 55.89
C PRO A 510 -5.98 4.19 55.21
N LEU A 511 -5.73 3.87 53.94
CA LEU A 511 -6.47 2.88 53.15
C LEU A 511 -5.46 1.93 52.50
N LYS A 512 -5.68 0.61 52.62
CA LYS A 512 -4.88 -0.39 51.91
C LYS A 512 -5.50 -0.64 50.54
N VAL A 513 -4.76 -0.37 49.49
CA VAL A 513 -5.11 -0.71 48.11
C VAL A 513 -4.43 -2.02 47.74
N THR A 514 -5.20 -3.00 47.29
CA THR A 514 -4.78 -4.39 47.01
C THR A 514 -4.88 -4.76 45.53
N SER A 515 -5.18 -3.80 44.64
CA SER A 515 -5.37 -4.05 43.21
C SER A 515 -5.05 -2.82 42.38
N GLU A 516 -4.52 -3.04 41.18
CA GLU A 516 -4.42 -2.02 40.11
C GLU A 516 -5.80 -1.66 39.54
N HIS A 517 -6.77 -2.57 39.61
CA HIS A 517 -8.12 -2.44 39.06
C HIS A 517 -9.16 -3.01 40.05
N PRO A 518 -9.54 -2.26 41.10
CA PRO A 518 -10.53 -2.72 42.07
C PRO A 518 -11.89 -2.99 41.40
N ALA A 519 -12.44 -4.20 41.56
CA ALA A 519 -13.76 -4.56 41.01
C ALA A 519 -14.94 -3.89 41.73
N THR A 520 -14.71 -3.39 42.95
CA THR A 520 -15.68 -2.66 43.77
C THR A 520 -15.01 -1.46 44.42
N ALA A 521 -15.79 -0.42 44.71
CA ALA A 521 -15.33 0.78 45.41
C ALA A 521 -14.61 0.42 46.74
N ASN A 522 -13.32 0.75 46.81
CA ASN A 522 -12.49 0.58 48.00
C ASN A 522 -12.45 1.84 48.88
N ILE A 523 -13.01 2.95 48.39
CA ILE A 523 -13.45 4.09 49.20
C ILE A 523 -14.98 4.07 49.19
N ASN A 524 -15.58 3.65 50.29
CA ASN A 524 -17.04 3.57 50.46
C ASN A 524 -17.38 4.06 51.87
N ASP A 525 -17.44 5.37 52.02
CA ASP A 525 -17.58 6.05 53.31
C ASP A 525 -18.44 7.31 53.11
N VAL A 526 -18.53 8.18 54.12
CA VAL A 526 -19.20 9.49 54.01
C VAL A 526 -18.20 10.62 54.14
N ARG A 527 -18.54 11.78 53.57
CA ARG A 527 -17.77 13.02 53.73
C ARG A 527 -17.64 13.36 55.20
N THR A 528 -16.43 13.69 55.64
CA THR A 528 -16.12 14.19 56.99
C THR A 528 -16.14 15.72 57.08
N GLY A 529 -16.26 16.40 55.94
CA GLY A 529 -16.39 17.85 55.85
C GLY A 529 -16.66 18.33 54.42
N SER A 530 -16.77 19.65 54.25
CA SER A 530 -17.10 20.30 52.97
C SER A 530 -15.87 20.64 52.09
N GLY A 531 -14.66 20.25 52.50
CA GLY A 531 -13.42 20.52 51.76
C GLY A 531 -13.27 19.68 50.49
N ASN A 532 -12.06 19.57 49.93
CA ASN A 532 -11.81 18.67 48.81
C ASN A 532 -11.67 17.22 49.29
N ILE A 533 -11.99 16.25 48.44
CA ILE A 533 -11.59 14.86 48.68
C ILE A 533 -10.19 14.68 48.09
N ILE A 534 -9.25 14.19 48.89
CA ILE A 534 -7.83 14.13 48.52
C ILE A 534 -7.29 12.73 48.78
N VAL A 535 -6.54 12.18 47.82
CA VAL A 535 -5.80 10.92 47.98
C VAL A 535 -4.31 11.18 47.83
N TYR A 536 -3.55 10.86 48.88
CA TYR A 536 -2.10 10.89 48.90
C TYR A 536 -1.54 9.48 48.70
N VAL A 537 -0.59 9.36 47.78
CA VAL A 537 0.13 8.11 47.47
C VAL A 537 1.57 8.21 47.94
N PRO A 538 2.20 7.12 48.41
CA PRO A 538 3.63 7.12 48.69
C PRO A 538 4.46 7.52 47.46
N GLN A 539 5.68 8.03 47.67
CA GLN A 539 6.59 8.32 46.56
C GLN A 539 6.79 7.07 45.66
N ASP A 540 6.94 7.30 44.36
CA ASP A 540 7.21 6.27 43.34
C ASP A 540 6.09 5.20 43.25
N HIS A 541 4.87 5.56 43.64
CA HIS A 541 3.65 4.78 43.43
C HIS A 541 2.65 5.58 42.60
N TYR A 542 1.99 4.92 41.66
CA TYR A 542 1.16 5.57 40.65
C TYR A 542 -0.25 5.02 40.62
N VAL A 543 -1.23 5.91 40.43
CA VAL A 543 -2.65 5.55 40.33
C VAL A 543 -2.95 4.97 38.96
N THR A 544 -3.58 3.80 38.92
CA THR A 544 -3.96 3.09 37.69
C THR A 544 -5.46 3.11 37.42
N THR A 545 -6.29 3.26 38.44
CA THR A 545 -7.75 3.26 38.31
C THR A 545 -8.35 4.39 39.14
N LEU A 546 -9.29 5.12 38.56
CA LEU A 546 -10.15 6.09 39.25
C LEU A 546 -11.59 5.94 38.75
N GLU A 547 -12.49 5.50 39.62
CA GLU A 547 -13.90 5.32 39.28
C GLU A 547 -14.84 5.96 40.30
N SER A 548 -15.94 6.53 39.82
CA SER A 548 -17.07 7.02 40.61
C SER A 548 -18.36 7.04 39.76
N ASP A 549 -19.51 6.97 40.43
CA ASP A 549 -20.83 7.00 39.78
C ASP A 549 -21.83 7.79 40.65
N GLY A 550 -22.37 8.86 40.08
CA GLY A 550 -23.35 9.75 40.74
C GLY A 550 -22.74 10.72 41.74
N GLN A 551 -21.41 10.74 41.90
CA GLN A 551 -20.72 11.74 42.71
C GLN A 551 -20.52 13.01 41.90
N TYR A 552 -21.10 14.12 42.36
CA TYR A 552 -20.92 15.41 41.71
C TYR A 552 -19.46 15.86 41.80
N ILE A 553 -18.84 16.19 40.66
CA ILE A 553 -17.46 16.69 40.57
C ILE A 553 -17.48 18.05 39.88
N ASP A 554 -17.05 19.08 40.60
CA ASP A 554 -16.94 20.45 40.07
C ASP A 554 -15.63 20.62 39.31
N ASN A 555 -14.51 20.18 39.90
CA ASN A 555 -13.19 20.20 39.30
C ASN A 555 -12.34 19.02 39.76
N ILE A 556 -11.50 18.53 38.85
CA ILE A 556 -10.51 17.47 39.11
C ILE A 556 -9.27 17.71 38.24
N ASP A 557 -8.08 17.59 38.82
CA ASP A 557 -6.81 17.61 38.09
C ASP A 557 -6.30 16.18 37.89
N LEU A 558 -6.23 15.73 36.63
CA LEU A 558 -5.74 14.41 36.24
C LEU A 558 -4.29 14.44 35.73
N SER A 559 -3.65 15.60 35.69
CA SER A 559 -2.36 15.81 35.01
C SER A 559 -1.18 15.09 35.67
N ALA A 560 -1.33 14.66 36.93
CA ALA A 560 -0.35 13.88 37.67
C ALA A 560 -0.56 12.35 37.52
N LEU A 561 -1.70 11.91 36.98
CA LEU A 561 -2.08 10.50 36.88
C LEU A 561 -1.61 9.90 35.55
N THR A 562 -0.30 9.97 35.28
CA THR A 562 0.28 9.56 33.98
C THR A 562 0.17 8.06 33.72
N GLU A 563 0.03 7.24 34.77
CA GLU A 563 -0.17 5.78 34.68
C GLU A 563 -1.64 5.34 34.76
N LEU A 564 -2.59 6.28 34.64
CA LEU A 564 -4.02 5.97 34.71
C LEU A 564 -4.45 5.11 33.50
N ARG A 565 -4.98 3.92 33.78
CA ARG A 565 -5.47 2.93 32.82
C ARG A 565 -6.99 2.89 32.74
N THR A 566 -7.69 3.13 33.84
CA THR A 566 -9.15 3.16 33.88
C THR A 566 -9.64 4.46 34.50
N LEU A 567 -10.45 5.20 33.75
CA LEU A 567 -11.15 6.38 34.22
C LEU A 567 -12.65 6.21 33.97
N SER A 568 -13.44 6.16 35.05
CA SER A 568 -14.91 6.08 34.96
C SER A 568 -15.54 7.13 35.88
N LEU A 569 -16.03 8.25 35.34
CA LEU A 569 -16.69 9.31 36.12
C LEU A 569 -18.10 9.52 35.60
N ARG A 570 -19.02 8.63 35.98
CA ARG A 570 -20.39 8.59 35.44
C ARG A 570 -21.32 9.47 36.25
N ASN A 571 -22.28 10.10 35.58
CA ASN A 571 -23.31 10.90 36.23
C ASN A 571 -22.74 11.96 37.21
N ALA A 572 -21.57 12.52 36.89
CA ALA A 572 -20.81 13.38 37.79
C ALA A 572 -21.09 14.88 37.60
N GLY A 573 -21.90 15.26 36.60
CA GLY A 573 -22.20 16.65 36.28
C GLY A 573 -21.06 17.39 35.58
N LEU A 574 -20.07 16.67 35.03
CA LEU A 574 -18.91 17.26 34.38
C LEU A 574 -19.31 18.08 33.15
N THR A 575 -18.76 19.29 33.03
CA THR A 575 -18.91 20.15 31.85
C THR A 575 -17.63 20.23 31.00
N ALA A 576 -16.47 19.94 31.61
CA ALA A 576 -15.19 19.78 30.97
C ALA A 576 -14.32 18.81 31.78
N ILE A 577 -13.32 18.23 31.12
CA ILE A 577 -12.30 17.39 31.75
C ILE A 577 -11.03 17.43 30.91
N ASP A 578 -9.87 17.61 31.54
CA ASP A 578 -8.57 17.54 30.87
C ASP A 578 -7.95 16.15 31.09
N MET A 579 -7.73 15.43 30.00
CA MET A 579 -7.09 14.11 29.99
C MET A 579 -5.82 14.10 29.13
N GLY A 580 -5.21 15.27 28.90
CA GLY A 580 -4.10 15.43 27.96
C GLY A 580 -2.89 14.57 28.29
N TYR A 581 -2.64 14.31 29.58
CA TYR A 581 -1.44 13.59 30.05
C TYR A 581 -1.66 12.09 30.33
N ASN A 582 -2.89 11.59 30.19
CA ASN A 582 -3.28 10.23 30.57
C ASN A 582 -3.21 9.28 29.36
N ASN A 583 -2.02 9.03 28.82
CA ASN A 583 -1.80 8.23 27.61
C ASN A 583 -1.80 6.70 27.84
N LYS A 584 -1.87 6.26 29.09
CA LYS A 584 -1.99 4.84 29.47
C LYS A 584 -3.43 4.34 29.58
N LEU A 585 -4.42 5.20 29.31
CA LEU A 585 -5.84 4.83 29.38
C LEU A 585 -6.15 3.65 28.44
N GLU A 586 -6.80 2.65 29.01
CA GLU A 586 -7.34 1.45 28.35
C GLU A 586 -8.87 1.50 28.29
N LYS A 587 -9.48 2.09 29.32
CA LYS A 587 -10.94 2.28 29.43
C LYS A 587 -11.29 3.70 29.88
N LEU A 588 -12.25 4.30 29.19
CA LEU A 588 -12.81 5.61 29.49
C LEU A 588 -14.34 5.55 29.51
N ASP A 589 -14.94 5.89 30.64
CA ASP A 589 -16.40 6.03 30.79
C ASP A 589 -16.74 7.39 31.41
N LEU A 590 -17.27 8.30 30.60
CA LEU A 590 -17.74 9.63 31.01
C LEU A 590 -19.24 9.79 30.70
N SER A 591 -19.98 8.68 30.70
CA SER A 591 -21.40 8.67 30.38
C SER A 591 -22.25 9.46 31.38
N GLY A 592 -23.35 10.06 30.90
CA GLY A 592 -24.33 10.77 31.74
C GLY A 592 -23.83 12.10 32.31
N ASN A 593 -22.91 12.78 31.61
CA ASN A 593 -22.40 14.09 32.01
C ASN A 593 -23.00 15.23 31.15
N SER A 594 -22.43 16.43 31.24
CA SER A 594 -22.82 17.62 30.46
C SER A 594 -21.69 18.13 29.56
N LEU A 595 -20.87 17.20 29.04
CA LEU A 595 -19.72 17.53 28.20
C LEU A 595 -20.19 17.96 26.81
N ARG A 596 -19.66 19.08 26.30
CA ARG A 596 -19.87 19.54 24.92
C ARG A 596 -18.72 19.18 23.98
N PHE A 597 -17.56 18.90 24.55
CA PHE A 597 -16.33 18.59 23.84
C PHE A 597 -15.47 17.67 24.68
N VAL A 598 -14.84 16.69 24.02
CA VAL A 598 -13.82 15.82 24.61
C VAL A 598 -12.59 15.85 23.72
N ASP A 599 -11.45 16.25 24.29
CA ASP A 599 -10.14 16.12 23.64
C ASP A 599 -9.41 14.91 24.22
N LEU A 600 -9.32 13.85 23.44
CA LEU A 600 -8.50 12.69 23.75
C LEU A 600 -7.06 12.87 23.28
N ARG A 601 -6.75 13.95 22.54
CA ARG A 601 -5.38 14.24 22.15
C ARG A 601 -4.58 14.69 23.35
N GLY A 602 -3.33 14.24 23.40
CA GLY A 602 -2.37 14.82 24.32
C GLY A 602 -1.66 16.05 23.74
N PRO A 603 -0.89 16.78 24.56
CA PRO A 603 -0.20 18.00 24.14
C PRO A 603 0.93 17.76 23.13
N SER A 604 1.37 16.51 22.94
CA SER A 604 2.27 16.08 21.87
C SER A 604 2.05 14.61 21.51
N SER A 605 2.78 14.11 20.51
CA SER A 605 2.69 12.72 20.05
C SER A 605 3.03 11.69 21.13
N TYR A 606 3.81 12.09 22.14
CA TYR A 606 4.12 11.25 23.30
C TYR A 606 2.85 10.80 24.05
N PHE A 607 1.81 11.63 24.04
CA PHE A 607 0.61 11.44 24.83
C PHE A 607 -0.58 10.87 24.02
N TYR A 608 -0.31 10.21 22.90
CA TYR A 608 -1.33 9.50 22.14
C TYR A 608 -1.88 8.33 22.97
N LYS A 609 -3.20 8.15 22.99
CA LYS A 609 -3.90 7.14 23.81
C LYS A 609 -4.00 5.80 23.08
N SER A 610 -2.87 5.30 22.59
CA SER A 610 -2.79 4.09 21.75
C SER A 610 -3.20 2.79 22.45
N LYS A 611 -3.51 2.83 23.74
CA LYS A 611 -4.04 1.69 24.53
C LYS A 611 -5.55 1.73 24.74
N LEU A 612 -6.21 2.82 24.38
CA LEU A 612 -7.62 3.05 24.72
C LEU A 612 -8.50 2.16 23.85
N ALA A 613 -9.12 1.14 24.46
CA ALA A 613 -9.87 0.11 23.78
C ALA A 613 -11.39 0.23 23.96
N ASP A 614 -11.83 0.78 25.10
CA ASP A 614 -13.25 0.91 25.46
C ASP A 614 -13.57 2.36 25.82
N ILE A 615 -14.47 2.97 25.04
CA ILE A 615 -14.89 4.37 25.18
C ILE A 615 -16.41 4.43 25.29
N ASP A 616 -16.89 4.96 26.41
CA ASP A 616 -18.29 5.35 26.60
C ASP A 616 -18.39 6.84 26.95
N LEU A 617 -18.93 7.62 26.00
CA LEU A 617 -19.21 9.05 26.13
C LEU A 617 -20.71 9.33 25.92
N SER A 618 -21.57 8.32 26.12
CA SER A 618 -23.00 8.44 25.87
C SER A 618 -23.70 9.42 26.83
N HIS A 619 -24.87 9.91 26.43
CA HIS A 619 -25.69 10.82 27.23
C HIS A 619 -24.93 12.06 27.70
N ASN A 620 -24.37 12.80 26.74
CA ASN A 620 -23.69 14.08 26.94
C ASN A 620 -24.30 15.13 25.99
N GLN A 621 -23.55 16.19 25.68
CA GLN A 621 -23.93 17.25 24.73
C GLN A 621 -22.87 17.44 23.64
N LEU A 622 -22.12 16.38 23.29
CA LEU A 622 -20.91 16.48 22.47
C LEU A 622 -21.22 16.95 21.05
N ASP A 623 -20.61 18.08 20.66
CA ASP A 623 -20.62 18.58 19.29
C ASP A 623 -19.40 18.06 18.50
N SER A 624 -18.32 17.72 19.19
CA SER A 624 -17.13 17.11 18.59
C SER A 624 -16.30 16.32 19.59
N ILE A 625 -15.56 15.35 19.06
CA ILE A 625 -14.53 14.59 19.77
C ILE A 625 -13.24 14.74 18.96
N ARG A 626 -12.10 14.87 19.64
CA ARG A 626 -10.79 14.84 18.98
C ARG A 626 -9.94 13.71 19.53
N PHE A 627 -9.28 12.99 18.64
CA PHE A 627 -8.33 11.91 18.93
C PHE A 627 -7.17 12.02 17.92
N ASN A 628 -6.10 11.26 18.15
CA ASN A 628 -4.97 11.18 17.22
C ASN A 628 -5.06 9.92 16.36
N ASP A 629 -5.39 8.79 16.98
CA ASP A 629 -5.74 7.53 16.33
C ASP A 629 -6.83 6.78 17.14
N LEU A 630 -7.55 5.87 16.49
CA LEU A 630 -8.54 4.95 17.10
C LEU A 630 -8.17 3.47 16.94
N TYR A 631 -6.93 3.18 16.55
CA TYR A 631 -6.48 1.84 16.18
C TYR A 631 -6.78 0.76 17.22
N ALA A 632 -6.60 1.06 18.51
CA ALA A 632 -6.84 0.10 19.60
C ALA A 632 -8.33 -0.04 20.00
N VAL A 633 -9.20 0.86 19.54
CA VAL A 633 -10.60 0.93 19.97
C VAL A 633 -11.38 -0.27 19.46
N ARG A 634 -11.98 -1.01 20.40
CA ARG A 634 -12.86 -2.17 20.14
C ARG A 634 -14.32 -1.82 20.36
N ARG A 635 -14.60 -0.92 21.31
CA ARG A 635 -15.95 -0.47 21.65
C ARG A 635 -15.99 1.05 21.71
N LEU A 636 -16.91 1.63 20.94
CA LEU A 636 -17.14 3.06 20.91
C LEU A 636 -18.64 3.37 21.04
N ASN A 637 -19.02 3.95 22.18
CA ASN A 637 -20.37 4.44 22.44
C ASN A 637 -20.36 5.96 22.59
N VAL A 638 -20.95 6.65 21.63
CA VAL A 638 -21.12 8.12 21.64
C VAL A 638 -22.59 8.49 21.44
N SER A 639 -23.51 7.58 21.79
CA SER A 639 -24.95 7.77 21.63
C SER A 639 -25.50 8.93 22.48
N HIS A 640 -26.63 9.50 22.07
CA HIS A 640 -27.27 10.62 22.76
C HIS A 640 -26.34 11.84 22.92
N ASN A 641 -25.89 12.37 21.79
CA ASN A 641 -25.02 13.54 21.67
C ASN A 641 -25.47 14.46 20.51
N ASN A 642 -24.65 15.43 20.11
CA ASN A 642 -24.93 16.38 19.03
C ASN A 642 -23.95 16.23 17.83
N LEU A 643 -23.32 15.07 17.67
CA LEU A 643 -22.26 14.87 16.67
C LEU A 643 -22.82 14.83 15.23
N GLU A 644 -22.22 15.60 14.34
CA GLU A 644 -22.54 15.57 12.89
C GLU A 644 -21.58 14.68 12.08
N LYS A 645 -20.39 14.44 12.62
CA LYS A 645 -19.34 13.65 11.99
C LYS A 645 -18.39 13.07 13.04
N LEU A 646 -17.77 11.96 12.67
CA LEU A 646 -16.77 11.26 13.44
C LEU A 646 -15.96 10.45 12.44
N ASP A 647 -14.66 10.68 12.42
CA ASP A 647 -13.76 9.89 11.61
C ASP A 647 -13.44 8.60 12.37
N VAL A 648 -13.71 7.45 11.76
CA VAL A 648 -13.40 6.13 12.30
C VAL A 648 -12.63 5.29 11.27
N SER A 649 -11.98 5.98 10.32
CA SER A 649 -11.29 5.33 9.20
C SER A 649 -10.08 4.50 9.63
N ASP A 650 -9.55 4.72 10.82
CA ASP A 650 -8.40 4.01 11.41
C ASP A 650 -8.80 3.10 12.59
N ALA A 651 -10.10 2.85 12.77
CA ALA A 651 -10.64 2.01 13.84
C ALA A 651 -10.69 0.53 13.42
N ASP A 652 -9.54 -0.04 13.06
CA ASP A 652 -9.42 -1.38 12.45
C ASP A 652 -9.87 -2.51 13.39
N ASN A 653 -9.77 -2.28 14.70
CA ASN A 653 -10.15 -3.26 15.73
C ASN A 653 -11.59 -3.11 16.24
N LEU A 654 -12.38 -2.21 15.64
CA LEU A 654 -13.72 -1.87 16.12
C LEU A 654 -14.68 -3.06 15.97
N ARG A 655 -15.30 -3.49 17.08
CA ARG A 655 -16.29 -4.58 17.14
C ARG A 655 -17.70 -4.08 17.43
N THR A 656 -17.81 -3.03 18.24
CA THR A 656 -19.09 -2.45 18.64
C THR A 656 -19.09 -0.94 18.47
N LEU A 657 -20.09 -0.44 17.75
CA LEU A 657 -20.27 0.99 17.47
C LEU A 657 -21.70 1.44 17.76
N ASP A 658 -21.86 2.40 18.68
CA ASP A 658 -23.13 3.07 18.92
C ASP A 658 -23.01 4.59 18.69
N LEU A 659 -23.60 5.07 17.60
CA LEU A 659 -23.71 6.47 17.20
C LEU A 659 -25.15 6.99 17.31
N SER A 660 -26.05 6.25 17.95
CA SER A 660 -27.48 6.57 17.90
C SER A 660 -27.83 7.91 18.56
N TYR A 661 -28.91 8.55 18.12
CA TYR A 661 -29.35 9.86 18.64
C TYR A 661 -28.27 10.94 18.54
N ASN A 662 -27.83 11.19 17.30
CA ASN A 662 -26.87 12.23 16.92
C ASN A 662 -27.38 12.94 15.65
N LYS A 663 -26.50 13.56 14.85
CA LYS A 663 -26.82 14.31 13.63
C LYS A 663 -25.97 13.87 12.42
N PHE A 664 -25.50 12.63 12.40
CA PHE A 664 -24.66 12.12 11.32
C PHE A 664 -25.41 12.06 10.00
N THR A 665 -24.80 12.53 8.90
CA THR A 665 -25.36 12.42 7.53
C THR A 665 -24.76 11.28 6.71
N ARG A 666 -23.58 10.80 7.12
CA ARG A 666 -22.88 9.68 6.48
C ARG A 666 -21.96 8.98 7.47
N VAL A 667 -21.84 7.65 7.38
CA VAL A 667 -20.88 6.85 8.15
C VAL A 667 -20.11 5.91 7.22
N LEU A 668 -18.78 5.89 7.35
CA LEU A 668 -17.87 5.06 6.56
C LEU A 668 -17.06 4.15 7.48
N LEU A 669 -17.25 2.85 7.36
CA LEU A 669 -16.56 1.82 8.15
C LEU A 669 -15.64 0.97 7.25
N ASN A 670 -15.06 1.55 6.20
CA ASN A 670 -14.38 0.78 5.14
C ASN A 670 -13.20 -0.09 5.63
N HIS A 671 -12.68 0.18 6.83
CA HIS A 671 -11.55 -0.50 7.46
C HIS A 671 -11.96 -1.21 8.77
N SER A 672 -13.26 -1.42 9.01
CA SER A 672 -13.75 -2.09 10.21
C SER A 672 -14.20 -3.52 9.89
N GLU A 673 -13.31 -4.36 9.36
CA GLU A 673 -13.62 -5.74 8.95
C GLU A 673 -14.00 -6.65 10.12
N LEU A 674 -13.73 -6.22 11.36
CA LEU A 674 -14.08 -6.94 12.59
C LEU A 674 -15.40 -6.46 13.24
N ILE A 675 -16.14 -5.55 12.61
CA ILE A 675 -17.36 -4.98 13.19
C ILE A 675 -18.49 -6.01 13.29
N GLU A 676 -19.10 -6.13 14.48
CA GLU A 676 -20.14 -7.10 14.80
C GLU A 676 -21.50 -6.42 15.07
N ASP A 677 -21.49 -5.39 15.91
CA ASP A 677 -22.71 -4.72 16.40
C ASP A 677 -22.70 -3.22 16.07
N ILE A 678 -23.66 -2.79 15.25
CA ILE A 678 -23.76 -1.41 14.74
C ILE A 678 -25.13 -0.81 15.09
N ASN A 679 -25.14 0.29 15.84
CA ASN A 679 -26.31 1.11 16.08
C ASN A 679 -26.08 2.55 15.64
N VAL A 680 -26.69 2.92 14.52
CA VAL A 680 -26.62 4.28 13.96
C VAL A 680 -28.00 4.93 13.87
N SER A 681 -28.95 4.45 14.67
CA SER A 681 -30.34 4.89 14.62
C SER A 681 -30.53 6.35 15.06
N ASN A 682 -31.61 6.99 14.59
CA ASN A 682 -31.97 8.37 14.95
C ASN A 682 -30.85 9.37 14.64
N ASN A 683 -30.51 9.44 13.35
CA ASN A 683 -29.51 10.33 12.76
C ASN A 683 -30.07 10.93 11.45
N GLU A 684 -29.21 11.47 10.59
CA GLU A 684 -29.56 12.05 9.30
C GLU A 684 -28.97 11.24 8.12
N LEU A 685 -28.68 9.94 8.30
CA LEU A 685 -27.89 9.14 7.36
C LEU A 685 -28.66 8.77 6.08
N ASP A 686 -28.06 8.99 4.92
CA ASP A 686 -28.51 8.38 3.66
C ASP A 686 -27.48 7.38 3.08
N GLU A 687 -26.36 7.20 3.77
CA GLU A 687 -25.31 6.26 3.40
C GLU A 687 -24.60 5.72 4.66
N VAL A 688 -24.49 4.39 4.72
CA VAL A 688 -23.58 3.69 5.63
C VAL A 688 -22.79 2.67 4.81
N LYS A 689 -21.46 2.77 4.83
CA LYS A 689 -20.58 1.79 4.19
C LYS A 689 -20.01 0.84 5.23
N ILE A 690 -20.29 -0.45 5.07
CA ILE A 690 -19.85 -1.53 5.95
C ILE A 690 -19.10 -2.54 5.06
N PRO A 691 -17.93 -3.08 5.48
CA PRO A 691 -17.19 -4.06 4.71
C PRO A 691 -18.04 -5.33 4.48
N PRO A 692 -18.13 -5.88 3.26
CA PRO A 692 -18.94 -7.07 2.98
C PRO A 692 -18.52 -8.31 3.78
N VAL A 693 -17.24 -8.39 4.16
CA VAL A 693 -16.65 -9.49 4.93
C VAL A 693 -16.89 -9.36 6.44
N ALA A 694 -17.43 -8.23 6.90
CA ALA A 694 -17.63 -7.99 8.32
C ALA A 694 -18.60 -9.02 8.93
N PRO A 695 -18.30 -9.57 10.12
CA PRO A 695 -19.16 -10.54 10.81
C PRO A 695 -20.34 -9.86 11.51
N VAL A 696 -21.12 -9.05 10.78
CA VAL A 696 -22.23 -8.25 11.32
C VAL A 696 -23.28 -9.17 11.94
N ALA A 697 -23.50 -9.04 13.24
CA ALA A 697 -24.50 -9.76 14.03
C ALA A 697 -25.76 -8.93 14.30
N LYS A 698 -25.64 -7.59 14.25
CA LYS A 698 -26.77 -6.65 14.44
C LYS A 698 -26.50 -5.33 13.74
N LEU A 699 -27.52 -4.84 13.01
CA LEU A 699 -27.49 -3.54 12.34
C LEU A 699 -28.79 -2.76 12.58
N ASN A 700 -28.69 -1.62 13.24
CA ASN A 700 -29.81 -0.70 13.43
C ASN A 700 -29.57 0.64 12.70
N VAL A 701 -30.38 0.88 11.67
CA VAL A 701 -30.36 2.09 10.83
C VAL A 701 -31.69 2.86 10.87
N SER A 702 -32.64 2.51 11.76
CA SER A 702 -33.94 3.20 11.86
C SER A 702 -33.80 4.69 12.22
N GLY A 703 -34.74 5.53 11.81
CA GLY A 703 -34.78 6.96 12.12
C GLY A 703 -33.70 7.76 11.39
N ASN A 704 -33.38 7.38 10.14
CA ASN A 704 -32.39 8.04 9.30
C ASN A 704 -33.03 8.56 8.00
N ARG A 705 -32.25 8.87 6.96
CA ARG A 705 -32.71 9.28 5.63
C ARG A 705 -32.51 8.19 4.56
N PHE A 706 -32.38 6.93 4.97
CA PHE A 706 -32.35 5.82 4.01
C PHE A 706 -33.69 5.71 3.28
N THR A 707 -33.58 5.39 2.00
CA THR A 707 -34.66 5.19 1.05
C THR A 707 -34.68 3.73 0.62
N LEU A 708 -35.67 3.31 -0.18
CA LEU A 708 -35.68 1.94 -0.71
C LEU A 708 -34.49 1.71 -1.65
N GLY A 709 -34.10 2.74 -2.41
CA GLY A 709 -33.02 2.67 -3.41
C GLY A 709 -31.60 2.59 -2.84
N ASN A 710 -31.37 3.05 -1.61
CA ASN A 710 -30.04 3.13 -0.98
C ASN A 710 -29.97 2.46 0.40
N MET A 711 -30.95 1.63 0.75
CA MET A 711 -30.92 0.84 1.97
C MET A 711 -29.68 -0.07 1.98
N PRO A 712 -28.92 -0.17 3.09
CA PRO A 712 -27.75 -1.04 3.16
C PRO A 712 -28.12 -2.52 3.04
N SER A 713 -27.10 -3.35 2.74
CA SER A 713 -27.21 -4.81 2.78
C SER A 713 -27.77 -5.28 4.12
N ASP A 714 -28.59 -6.32 4.12
CA ASP A 714 -29.09 -6.93 5.34
C ASP A 714 -28.13 -7.95 5.94
N PHE A 715 -27.01 -8.25 5.27
CA PHE A 715 -26.02 -9.25 5.69
C PHE A 715 -26.62 -10.64 5.99
N GLY A 716 -27.76 -10.96 5.38
CA GLY A 716 -28.50 -12.20 5.67
C GLY A 716 -29.09 -12.25 7.10
N LEU A 717 -29.19 -11.11 7.78
CA LEU A 717 -29.70 -11.02 9.15
C LEU A 717 -31.21 -11.30 9.20
N PRO A 718 -31.68 -12.02 10.24
CA PRO A 718 -33.12 -12.23 10.44
C PRO A 718 -33.83 -10.92 10.87
N GLN A 719 -35.14 -10.90 10.72
CA GLN A 719 -35.99 -9.79 11.19
C GLN A 719 -35.74 -9.51 12.67
N GLY A 720 -35.57 -8.22 13.03
CA GLY A 720 -35.23 -7.77 14.38
C GLY A 720 -33.72 -7.68 14.68
N ARG A 721 -32.86 -8.24 13.81
CA ARG A 721 -31.40 -7.99 13.83
C ARG A 721 -30.98 -6.96 12.80
N PHE A 722 -31.73 -6.83 11.70
CA PHE A 722 -31.68 -5.69 10.80
C PHE A 722 -32.90 -4.78 11.05
N ILE A 723 -32.68 -3.63 11.69
CA ILE A 723 -33.72 -2.69 12.12
C ILE A 723 -33.62 -1.43 11.25
N TYR A 724 -34.61 -1.19 10.39
CA TYR A 724 -34.54 -0.13 9.37
C TYR A 724 -35.77 0.78 9.31
N ALA A 725 -36.84 0.53 10.07
CA ALA A 725 -38.05 1.36 10.08
C ALA A 725 -38.28 1.96 11.49
N PRO A 726 -38.79 3.21 11.59
CA PRO A 726 -39.14 4.14 10.50
C PRO A 726 -37.91 4.79 9.83
N GLN A 727 -38.12 5.58 8.77
CA GLN A 727 -37.14 6.50 8.16
C GLN A 727 -37.75 7.90 8.01
N HIS A 728 -36.92 8.92 7.80
CA HIS A 728 -37.32 10.28 7.49
C HIS A 728 -38.11 10.33 6.18
N ILE A 729 -39.03 11.28 6.10
CA ILE A 729 -39.83 11.53 4.91
C ILE A 729 -38.92 11.99 3.75
N LEU A 730 -39.02 11.32 2.59
CA LEU A 730 -38.23 11.61 1.38
C LEU A 730 -38.55 13.02 0.86
N GLN A 731 -37.56 13.90 0.85
CA GLN A 731 -37.73 15.27 0.36
C GLN A 731 -37.80 15.29 -1.17
N ILE A 732 -38.87 15.87 -1.72
CA ILE A 732 -39.05 16.14 -3.16
C ILE A 732 -39.32 17.63 -3.39
N SER A 733 -39.26 18.09 -4.66
CA SER A 733 -39.50 19.49 -5.03
C SER A 733 -40.85 20.01 -4.52
N THR A 734 -40.90 21.27 -4.11
CA THR A 734 -42.16 21.93 -3.71
C THR A 734 -43.06 22.23 -4.92
N SER A 735 -42.49 22.35 -6.12
CA SER A 735 -43.21 22.37 -7.39
C SER A 735 -42.42 21.73 -8.54
N SER A 736 -43.09 21.01 -9.45
CA SER A 736 -42.45 20.36 -10.61
C SER A 736 -43.49 19.90 -11.66
N PRO A 737 -43.17 19.81 -12.97
CA PRO A 737 -44.05 19.15 -13.97
C PRO A 737 -44.19 17.63 -13.79
N GLY A 738 -43.29 17.02 -13.03
CA GLY A 738 -43.29 15.60 -12.68
C GLY A 738 -42.26 15.30 -11.61
N ILE A 739 -42.34 14.15 -10.95
CA ILE A 739 -41.34 13.71 -9.96
C ILE A 739 -40.82 12.34 -10.38
N ASP A 740 -39.52 12.27 -10.56
CA ASP A 740 -38.82 11.01 -10.82
C ASP A 740 -38.49 10.32 -9.49
N LEU A 741 -39.19 9.22 -9.17
CA LEU A 741 -38.87 8.32 -8.04
C LEU A 741 -38.31 6.98 -8.55
N SER A 742 -37.75 6.92 -9.76
CA SER A 742 -37.24 5.68 -10.34
C SER A 742 -36.16 5.01 -9.51
N GLU A 743 -35.35 5.77 -8.76
CA GLU A 743 -34.38 5.21 -7.80
C GLU A 743 -35.05 4.40 -6.68
N GLN A 744 -36.31 4.70 -6.37
CA GLN A 744 -37.10 3.98 -5.36
C GLN A 744 -37.80 2.76 -5.96
N ASN A 745 -37.81 2.60 -7.28
CA ASN A 745 -38.41 1.48 -7.99
C ASN A 745 -37.45 0.28 -8.03
N ILE A 746 -37.12 -0.24 -6.85
CA ILE A 746 -36.24 -1.39 -6.71
C ILE A 746 -36.96 -2.70 -7.03
N THR A 747 -36.18 -3.71 -7.43
CA THR A 747 -36.64 -5.09 -7.51
C THR A 747 -35.85 -5.94 -6.53
N ARG A 748 -36.51 -6.59 -5.59
CA ARG A 748 -35.86 -7.49 -4.61
C ARG A 748 -36.70 -8.74 -4.41
N ASN A 749 -36.06 -9.91 -4.54
CA ASN A 749 -36.70 -11.23 -4.50
C ASN A 749 -37.89 -11.34 -5.49
N GLY A 750 -37.74 -10.76 -6.69
CA GLY A 750 -38.78 -10.75 -7.73
C GLY A 750 -39.96 -9.79 -7.49
N ALA A 751 -40.04 -9.11 -6.34
CA ALA A 751 -41.05 -8.09 -6.07
C ALA A 751 -40.55 -6.68 -6.45
N LYS A 752 -41.47 -5.81 -6.88
CA LYS A 752 -41.20 -4.39 -7.20
C LYS A 752 -41.85 -3.45 -6.18
N THR A 753 -41.26 -2.27 -6.01
CA THR A 753 -41.85 -1.18 -5.20
C THR A 753 -43.24 -0.80 -5.70
N GLN A 754 -44.15 -0.60 -4.76
CA GLN A 754 -45.50 -0.08 -5.03
C GLN A 754 -45.56 1.40 -4.69
N PHE A 755 -46.03 2.22 -5.64
CA PHE A 755 -46.16 3.67 -5.50
C PHE A 755 -47.64 4.07 -5.46
N VAL A 756 -48.02 4.87 -4.46
CA VAL A 756 -49.40 5.37 -4.32
C VAL A 756 -49.37 6.88 -4.09
N TRP A 757 -49.77 7.65 -5.10
CA TRP A 757 -49.91 9.10 -4.98
C TRP A 757 -51.23 9.48 -4.30
N LYS A 758 -51.15 10.40 -3.34
CA LYS A 758 -52.26 10.88 -2.52
C LYS A 758 -52.29 12.41 -2.43
N LYS A 759 -53.47 12.98 -2.26
CA LYS A 759 -53.64 14.37 -1.82
C LYS A 759 -53.11 14.52 -0.39
N LYS A 760 -52.74 15.74 0.02
CA LYS A 760 -52.37 16.07 1.41
C LYS A 760 -53.35 15.51 2.47
N GLY A 761 -54.64 15.40 2.14
CA GLY A 761 -55.67 14.81 3.01
C GLY A 761 -55.75 13.27 3.05
N GLY A 762 -54.89 12.55 2.33
CA GLY A 762 -54.81 11.07 2.32
C GLY A 762 -55.63 10.37 1.22
N GLU A 763 -56.45 11.10 0.46
CA GLU A 763 -57.19 10.55 -0.69
C GLU A 763 -56.25 10.14 -1.82
N THR A 764 -56.45 8.95 -2.40
CA THR A 764 -55.61 8.43 -3.51
C THR A 764 -55.95 9.09 -4.85
N LEU A 765 -54.92 9.43 -5.63
CA LEU A 765 -55.05 10.01 -6.97
C LEU A 765 -55.27 8.93 -8.05
N LYS A 766 -55.84 9.32 -9.20
CA LYS A 766 -56.15 8.39 -10.30
C LYS A 766 -55.04 8.37 -11.35
N LEU A 767 -54.38 7.22 -11.50
CA LEU A 767 -53.42 6.95 -12.59
C LEU A 767 -54.09 7.13 -13.97
N GLY A 768 -53.39 7.79 -14.90
CA GLY A 768 -53.87 8.09 -16.25
C GLY A 768 -54.77 9.33 -16.36
N THR A 769 -55.30 9.85 -15.24
CA THR A 769 -56.09 11.09 -15.21
C THR A 769 -55.35 12.23 -14.52
N ASP A 770 -54.86 11.99 -13.30
CA ASP A 770 -54.15 13.00 -12.51
C ASP A 770 -52.65 13.01 -12.81
N TYR A 771 -52.09 11.83 -13.07
CA TYR A 771 -50.68 11.63 -13.38
C TYR A 771 -50.48 10.36 -14.23
N THR A 772 -49.36 10.27 -14.95
CA THR A 772 -48.86 9.00 -15.50
C THR A 772 -47.71 8.50 -14.64
N LEU A 773 -47.47 7.18 -14.60
CA LEU A 773 -46.37 6.58 -13.86
C LEU A 773 -45.67 5.52 -14.74
N THR A 774 -44.37 5.69 -14.95
CA THR A 774 -43.53 4.72 -15.65
C THR A 774 -42.28 4.49 -14.81
N ASP A 775 -42.10 3.25 -14.33
CA ASP A 775 -40.93 2.84 -13.53
C ASP A 775 -40.56 3.77 -12.37
N GLY A 776 -41.56 4.29 -11.65
CA GLY A 776 -41.38 5.23 -10.54
C GLY A 776 -41.33 6.70 -10.94
N SER A 777 -41.26 7.02 -12.23
CA SER A 777 -41.32 8.39 -12.74
C SER A 777 -42.75 8.83 -13.01
N ALA A 778 -43.19 9.87 -12.28
CA ALA A 778 -44.53 10.41 -12.35
C ALA A 778 -44.56 11.73 -13.16
N LYS A 779 -45.45 11.83 -14.14
CA LYS A 779 -45.74 13.10 -14.84
C LYS A 779 -47.11 13.60 -14.45
N PHE A 780 -47.23 14.84 -14.02
CA PHE A 780 -48.49 15.39 -13.55
C PHE A 780 -49.31 15.92 -14.74
N LEU A 781 -50.53 15.41 -14.89
CA LEU A 781 -51.48 15.80 -15.95
C LEU A 781 -52.45 16.87 -15.47
N ASN A 782 -52.81 16.82 -14.18
CA ASN A 782 -53.76 17.74 -13.57
C ASN A 782 -53.01 18.85 -12.80
N LEU A 783 -52.78 19.98 -13.47
CA LEU A 783 -52.09 21.13 -12.89
C LEU A 783 -52.94 21.95 -11.90
N ALA A 784 -54.23 21.60 -11.74
CA ALA A 784 -55.13 22.24 -10.78
C ALA A 784 -55.12 21.57 -9.39
N LEU A 785 -54.30 20.52 -9.20
CA LEU A 785 -54.13 19.88 -7.90
C LEU A 785 -53.40 20.81 -6.92
N ASP A 786 -53.83 20.79 -5.66
CA ASP A 786 -53.08 21.36 -4.54
C ASP A 786 -51.79 20.53 -4.29
N SER A 787 -51.33 20.46 -3.04
CA SER A 787 -50.21 19.62 -2.63
C SER A 787 -50.53 18.12 -2.63
N ILE A 788 -49.68 17.33 -3.31
CA ILE A 788 -49.76 15.86 -3.38
C ILE A 788 -48.46 15.20 -2.89
N TYR A 789 -48.52 13.96 -2.40
CA TYR A 789 -47.35 13.18 -1.95
C TYR A 789 -47.47 11.70 -2.38
N CYS A 790 -46.39 10.93 -2.28
CA CYS A 790 -46.35 9.52 -2.64
C CYS A 790 -46.03 8.65 -1.41
N GLU A 791 -46.76 7.54 -1.22
CA GLU A 791 -46.39 6.45 -0.31
C GLU A 791 -45.75 5.30 -1.09
N MET A 792 -44.75 4.66 -0.49
CA MET A 792 -43.97 3.58 -1.07
C MET A 792 -43.93 2.38 -0.13
N THR A 793 -44.22 1.19 -0.67
CA THR A 793 -44.12 -0.10 0.07
C THR A 793 -43.39 -1.16 -0.75
N HIS A 794 -42.73 -2.10 -0.07
CA HIS A 794 -41.98 -3.17 -0.74
C HIS A 794 -41.98 -4.47 0.11
N PRO A 795 -42.29 -5.65 -0.44
CA PRO A 795 -42.32 -6.92 0.33
C PRO A 795 -41.00 -7.32 0.98
N GLY A 796 -39.86 -6.98 0.35
CA GLY A 796 -38.52 -7.14 0.94
C GLY A 796 -38.20 -6.20 2.10
N TYR A 797 -39.07 -5.23 2.40
CA TYR A 797 -38.98 -4.34 3.56
C TYR A 797 -40.32 -4.30 4.31
N PRO A 798 -40.75 -5.43 4.90
CA PRO A 798 -42.10 -5.59 5.45
C PRO A 798 -42.43 -4.66 6.65
N ASP A 799 -41.42 -4.10 7.32
CA ASP A 799 -41.60 -3.17 8.44
C ASP A 799 -42.06 -1.76 8.00
N PHE A 800 -41.98 -1.39 6.72
CA PHE A 800 -42.56 -0.13 6.21
C PHE A 800 -44.08 -0.23 6.01
N LYS A 801 -44.83 -0.20 7.11
CA LYS A 801 -46.29 -0.32 7.13
C LYS A 801 -46.92 0.56 8.21
N GLY A 802 -48.22 0.85 8.07
CA GLY A 802 -48.96 1.61 9.08
C GLY A 802 -48.37 3.01 9.30
N ALA A 803 -48.02 3.34 10.55
CA ALA A 803 -47.43 4.62 10.89
C ALA A 803 -46.01 4.82 10.32
N ASP A 804 -45.30 3.72 10.04
CA ASP A 804 -43.91 3.72 9.58
C ASP A 804 -43.78 3.63 8.05
N VAL A 805 -44.89 3.76 7.30
CA VAL A 805 -44.85 3.71 5.83
C VAL A 805 -43.90 4.77 5.24
N PHE A 806 -43.03 4.37 4.31
CA PHE A 806 -42.08 5.28 3.66
C PHE A 806 -42.81 6.19 2.66
N LYS A 807 -42.59 7.51 2.74
CA LYS A 807 -43.37 8.51 1.99
C LYS A 807 -42.57 9.75 1.63
N THR A 808 -43.05 10.52 0.65
CA THR A 808 -42.45 11.80 0.24
C THR A 808 -43.03 13.01 0.98
N THR A 809 -42.38 14.17 0.87
CA THR A 809 -43.01 15.47 1.12
C THR A 809 -44.04 15.81 0.05
N CYS A 810 -44.73 16.93 0.23
CA CYS A 810 -45.71 17.44 -0.73
C CYS A 810 -45.06 18.21 -1.89
N VAL A 811 -45.60 18.03 -3.11
CA VAL A 811 -45.25 18.78 -4.34
C VAL A 811 -46.50 19.42 -4.97
N HIS A 812 -46.34 20.57 -5.64
CA HIS A 812 -47.34 21.23 -6.47
C HIS A 812 -47.04 21.10 -7.99
N PRO A 813 -47.94 20.56 -8.82
CA PRO A 813 -47.70 20.42 -10.27
C PRO A 813 -47.54 21.75 -11.04
N ILE A 814 -46.57 21.87 -11.97
CA ILE A 814 -46.35 23.07 -12.84
C ILE A 814 -46.04 22.70 -14.31
N ALA A 815 -45.82 23.70 -15.19
CA ALA A 815 -45.44 23.51 -16.60
C ALA A 815 -43.90 23.37 -16.82
N MET A 816 -43.48 22.95 -18.02
CA MET A 816 -42.07 22.64 -18.40
C MET A 816 -41.21 23.88 -18.72
N PRO A 817 -39.95 24.00 -18.19
CA PRO A 817 -39.01 25.08 -18.52
C PRO A 817 -38.59 25.15 -20.00
N GLN A 818 -38.21 26.34 -20.50
CA GLN A 818 -37.97 26.58 -21.95
C GLN A 818 -36.57 27.13 -22.33
N HIS A 819 -35.73 27.61 -21.40
CA HIS A 819 -34.46 28.29 -21.73
C HIS A 819 -33.23 27.37 -21.59
N GLU A 820 -32.51 27.07 -22.68
CA GLU A 820 -31.31 26.20 -22.70
C GLU A 820 -30.02 27.00 -22.46
N LEU A 821 -29.22 26.60 -21.46
CA LEU A 821 -27.96 27.23 -21.06
C LEU A 821 -26.72 26.49 -21.58
N ALA A 822 -26.80 25.17 -21.70
CA ALA A 822 -25.76 24.30 -22.24
C ALA A 822 -26.40 23.00 -22.75
N SER A 823 -25.68 22.26 -23.59
CA SER A 823 -26.07 20.90 -23.93
C SER A 823 -24.86 20.03 -24.27
N PHE A 824 -25.06 18.72 -24.15
CA PHE A 824 -24.07 17.73 -24.58
C PHE A 824 -24.79 16.45 -25.03
N THR A 825 -24.11 15.63 -25.81
CA THR A 825 -24.66 14.33 -26.25
C THR A 825 -23.86 13.20 -25.64
N THR A 826 -24.55 12.36 -24.87
CA THR A 826 -23.97 11.19 -24.21
C THR A 826 -23.77 10.07 -25.23
N VAL A 827 -22.63 9.38 -25.15
CA VAL A 827 -22.29 8.25 -26.02
C VAL A 827 -22.70 6.93 -25.41
N SER A 828 -22.55 6.79 -24.10
CA SER A 828 -22.91 5.57 -23.35
C SER A 828 -23.82 5.88 -22.16
N LYS A 829 -24.60 4.88 -21.75
CA LYS A 829 -25.29 4.87 -20.47
C LYS A 829 -24.26 4.75 -19.35
N THR A 830 -24.38 5.58 -18.32
CA THR A 830 -23.65 5.43 -17.06
C THR A 830 -24.48 5.97 -15.91
N ASP A 831 -24.40 5.32 -14.75
CA ASP A 831 -25.06 5.74 -13.52
C ASP A 831 -24.13 6.61 -12.63
N SER A 832 -22.91 6.89 -13.09
CA SER A 832 -21.84 7.52 -12.30
C SER A 832 -21.54 8.96 -12.70
N VAL A 833 -22.46 9.65 -13.38
CA VAL A 833 -22.22 11.04 -13.80
C VAL A 833 -22.11 11.91 -12.55
N GLN A 834 -20.97 12.58 -12.40
CA GLN A 834 -20.74 13.52 -11.31
C GLN A 834 -21.01 14.94 -11.78
N LEU A 835 -21.85 15.66 -11.02
CA LEU A 835 -22.15 17.06 -11.27
C LEU A 835 -21.67 17.89 -10.08
N SER A 836 -21.06 19.04 -10.34
CA SER A 836 -20.83 20.08 -9.34
C SER A 836 -21.37 21.40 -9.87
N LEU A 837 -22.40 21.93 -9.19
CA LEU A 837 -23.20 23.04 -9.70
C LEU A 837 -23.37 24.12 -8.63
N ALA A 838 -23.30 25.39 -9.03
CA ALA A 838 -23.59 26.54 -8.16
C ALA A 838 -24.25 27.68 -8.96
N SER A 839 -25.11 28.47 -8.30
CA SER A 839 -25.67 29.71 -8.84
C SER A 839 -25.09 30.95 -8.15
N TYR A 840 -25.32 32.13 -8.70
CA TYR A 840 -25.06 33.40 -8.01
C TYR A 840 -26.17 33.76 -7.00
N VAL A 841 -27.36 33.15 -7.12
CA VAL A 841 -28.52 33.42 -6.27
C VAL A 841 -28.99 32.12 -5.60
N PRO A 842 -29.02 32.04 -4.26
CA PRO A 842 -29.54 30.86 -3.55
C PRO A 842 -30.99 30.55 -3.91
N GLY A 843 -31.32 29.26 -4.04
CA GLY A 843 -32.69 28.79 -4.29
C GLY A 843 -33.09 28.72 -5.76
N LYS A 844 -32.25 29.21 -6.69
CA LYS A 844 -32.44 29.00 -8.14
C LYS A 844 -32.27 27.53 -8.49
N SER A 845 -33.00 27.07 -9.51
CA SER A 845 -32.93 25.68 -9.98
C SER A 845 -32.44 25.61 -11.42
N VAL A 846 -31.69 24.55 -11.71
CA VAL A 846 -31.32 24.14 -13.07
C VAL A 846 -31.94 22.77 -13.34
N TYR A 847 -32.35 22.53 -14.57
CA TYR A 847 -33.10 21.35 -14.96
C TYR A 847 -32.32 20.61 -16.03
N PHE A 848 -32.04 19.32 -15.81
CA PHE A 848 -31.37 18.49 -16.81
C PHE A 848 -32.36 17.51 -17.39
N GLU A 849 -32.43 17.47 -18.72
CA GLU A 849 -33.22 16.49 -19.44
C GLU A 849 -32.34 15.32 -19.86
N TRP A 850 -32.15 14.36 -18.95
CA TRP A 850 -31.28 13.21 -19.17
C TRP A 850 -31.82 12.20 -20.18
N ASN A 851 -33.14 12.17 -20.40
CA ASN A 851 -33.83 11.12 -21.14
C ASN A 851 -34.32 11.51 -22.54
N GLY A 852 -34.33 12.81 -22.86
CA GLY A 852 -34.83 13.35 -24.13
C GLY A 852 -36.34 13.15 -24.36
N ASP A 853 -37.10 12.83 -23.31
CA ASP A 853 -38.53 12.50 -23.34
C ASP A 853 -39.42 13.64 -22.79
N GLY A 854 -38.83 14.81 -22.54
CA GLY A 854 -39.51 15.95 -21.92
C GLY A 854 -39.65 15.86 -20.39
N ASN A 855 -39.04 14.88 -19.72
CA ASN A 855 -38.90 14.87 -18.26
C ASN A 855 -37.57 15.49 -17.82
N VAL A 856 -37.58 16.20 -16.70
CA VAL A 856 -36.38 16.87 -16.16
C VAL A 856 -36.08 16.46 -14.73
N THR A 857 -34.80 16.36 -14.42
CA THR A 857 -34.30 16.34 -13.05
C THR A 857 -33.99 17.78 -12.63
N GLN A 858 -34.64 18.25 -11.56
CA GLN A 858 -34.42 19.57 -11.00
C GLN A 858 -33.31 19.54 -9.95
N TYR A 859 -32.33 20.44 -10.08
CA TYR A 859 -31.28 20.67 -9.09
C TYR A 859 -31.40 22.07 -8.50
N THR A 860 -31.77 22.17 -7.22
CA THR A 860 -31.80 23.45 -6.50
C THR A 860 -30.41 23.83 -6.01
N LEU A 861 -29.99 25.06 -6.30
CA LEU A 861 -28.60 25.52 -6.19
C LEU A 861 -28.42 26.56 -5.07
N GLY A 862 -27.25 26.54 -4.44
CA GLY A 862 -26.74 27.60 -3.56
C GLY A 862 -25.64 28.42 -4.22
N THR A 863 -25.04 29.34 -3.46
CA THR A 863 -23.88 30.15 -3.89
C THR A 863 -22.53 29.44 -3.74
N ALA A 864 -22.49 28.41 -2.89
CA ALA A 864 -21.47 27.38 -2.85
C ALA A 864 -21.87 26.23 -3.80
N TYR A 865 -20.88 25.53 -4.35
CA TYR A 865 -21.17 24.37 -5.18
C TYR A 865 -21.78 23.25 -4.35
N LYS A 866 -22.71 22.53 -4.98
CA LYS A 866 -23.29 21.31 -4.44
C LYS A 866 -23.01 20.18 -5.42
N LEU A 867 -22.63 19.02 -4.87
CA LEU A 867 -22.40 17.82 -5.63
C LEU A 867 -23.74 17.10 -5.87
N PHE A 868 -23.92 16.62 -7.08
CA PHE A 868 -25.04 15.77 -7.45
C PHE A 868 -24.54 14.57 -8.25
N ARG A 869 -25.32 13.50 -8.26
CA ARG A 869 -25.14 12.36 -9.14
C ARG A 869 -26.28 12.32 -10.13
N ALA A 870 -25.98 11.84 -11.33
CA ALA A 870 -26.98 11.63 -12.36
C ALA A 870 -26.70 10.35 -13.13
N LYS A 871 -27.74 9.87 -13.80
CA LYS A 871 -27.65 8.76 -14.75
C LYS A 871 -27.79 9.32 -16.16
N SER A 872 -26.88 8.95 -17.05
CA SER A 872 -27.02 9.24 -18.48
C SER A 872 -27.76 8.12 -19.18
N LYS A 873 -28.45 8.49 -20.26
CA LYS A 873 -28.94 7.54 -21.25
C LYS A 873 -27.98 7.51 -22.44
N GLU A 874 -27.86 6.37 -23.11
CA GLU A 874 -27.06 6.26 -24.32
C GLU A 874 -27.61 7.15 -25.45
N ASN A 875 -26.74 7.71 -26.29
CA ASN A 875 -27.09 8.43 -27.51
C ASN A 875 -28.15 9.54 -27.32
N THR A 876 -28.11 10.25 -26.19
CA THR A 876 -29.15 11.21 -25.81
C THR A 876 -28.59 12.63 -25.75
N LYS A 877 -29.29 13.60 -26.37
CA LYS A 877 -28.99 15.01 -26.19
C LYS A 877 -29.52 15.48 -24.83
N VAL A 878 -28.61 15.75 -23.90
CA VAL A 878 -28.94 16.31 -22.60
C VAL A 878 -29.00 17.82 -22.72
N ARG A 879 -30.19 18.39 -22.44
CA ARG A 879 -30.38 19.84 -22.36
C ARG A 879 -30.27 20.28 -20.90
N VAL A 880 -29.50 21.35 -20.67
CA VAL A 880 -29.40 22.02 -19.37
C VAL A 880 -30.26 23.27 -19.44
N LEU A 881 -31.42 23.23 -18.80
CA LEU A 881 -32.44 24.26 -18.86
C LEU A 881 -32.50 25.09 -17.57
N VAL A 882 -32.90 26.35 -17.70
CA VAL A 882 -33.20 27.26 -16.60
C VAL A 882 -34.63 27.81 -16.72
N ALA A 883 -35.18 28.28 -15.61
CA ALA A 883 -36.57 28.76 -15.57
C ALA A 883 -36.73 30.10 -16.28
N GLU A 884 -35.78 31.02 -16.08
CA GLU A 884 -35.80 32.37 -16.66
C GLU A 884 -34.59 32.58 -17.60
N ALA A 885 -34.74 33.38 -18.65
CA ALA A 885 -33.67 33.64 -19.62
C ALA A 885 -32.40 34.26 -19.01
N ASP A 886 -32.53 35.00 -17.90
CA ASP A 886 -31.43 35.69 -17.21
C ASP A 886 -30.77 34.83 -16.11
N ASP A 887 -31.21 33.58 -15.90
CA ASP A 887 -30.62 32.69 -14.91
C ASP A 887 -29.23 32.21 -15.34
N LYS A 888 -28.27 32.26 -14.40
CA LYS A 888 -26.83 32.01 -14.64
C LYS A 888 -26.26 30.98 -13.68
N LEU A 889 -25.22 30.29 -14.13
CA LEU A 889 -24.41 29.39 -13.31
C LEU A 889 -23.03 29.99 -12.99
N LYS A 890 -22.62 29.84 -11.73
CA LYS A 890 -21.30 30.25 -11.23
C LYS A 890 -20.27 29.12 -11.40
N ILE A 891 -20.69 27.88 -11.17
CA ILE A 891 -19.88 26.67 -11.30
C ILE A 891 -20.66 25.67 -12.15
N PHE A 892 -20.01 25.14 -13.18
CA PHE A 892 -20.55 24.08 -14.02
C PHE A 892 -19.49 23.01 -14.21
N SER A 893 -19.73 21.84 -13.64
CA SER A 893 -18.83 20.70 -13.73
C SER A 893 -19.63 19.44 -14.00
N VAL A 894 -19.19 18.71 -15.03
CA VAL A 894 -19.72 17.40 -15.41
C VAL A 894 -18.52 16.49 -15.66
N SER A 895 -18.49 15.34 -15.00
CA SER A 895 -17.37 14.39 -15.13
C SER A 895 -17.87 12.95 -15.22
N ASN A 896 -17.01 12.08 -15.76
CA ASN A 896 -17.23 10.62 -15.86
C ASN A 896 -18.44 10.25 -16.71
N VAL A 897 -18.61 10.91 -17.86
CA VAL A 897 -19.62 10.57 -18.86
C VAL A 897 -19.04 10.73 -20.25
N LYS A 898 -19.10 9.69 -21.08
CA LYS A 898 -18.60 9.78 -22.46
C LYS A 898 -19.51 10.67 -23.30
N MET A 899 -18.92 11.65 -23.98
CA MET A 899 -19.63 12.63 -24.78
C MET A 899 -19.08 12.65 -26.21
N SER A 900 -19.97 12.79 -27.21
CA SER A 900 -19.57 13.00 -28.61
C SER A 900 -19.49 14.48 -28.97
N GLN A 901 -20.25 15.34 -28.27
CA GLN A 901 -20.26 16.77 -28.44
C GLN A 901 -20.69 17.46 -27.14
N ALA A 902 -20.14 18.66 -26.90
CA ALA A 902 -20.54 19.54 -25.81
C ALA A 902 -20.56 21.00 -26.28
N ASP A 903 -21.70 21.66 -26.08
CA ASP A 903 -21.91 23.09 -26.28
C ASP A 903 -22.11 23.80 -24.95
N LEU A 904 -21.07 24.54 -24.56
CA LEU A 904 -21.01 25.34 -23.33
C LEU A 904 -21.11 26.84 -23.62
N SER A 905 -21.50 27.26 -24.82
CA SER A 905 -21.47 28.66 -25.27
C SER A 905 -22.31 29.62 -24.42
N GLY A 906 -23.33 29.12 -23.72
CA GLY A 906 -24.18 29.88 -22.80
C GLY A 906 -23.54 30.18 -21.43
N LEU A 907 -22.44 29.53 -21.05
CA LEU A 907 -21.79 29.66 -19.74
C LEU A 907 -20.85 30.88 -19.63
N LYS A 908 -21.25 32.04 -20.16
CA LYS A 908 -20.44 33.26 -20.29
C LYS A 908 -19.99 33.87 -18.95
N ASP A 909 -20.74 33.60 -17.88
CA ASP A 909 -20.53 34.15 -16.53
C ASP A 909 -19.97 33.13 -15.51
N ALA A 910 -19.57 31.93 -15.97
CA ALA A 910 -19.01 30.90 -15.11
C ALA A 910 -17.62 31.29 -14.58
N LYS A 911 -17.34 30.95 -13.32
CA LYS A 911 -16.00 31.08 -12.72
C LYS A 911 -15.17 29.81 -12.86
N LEU A 912 -15.83 28.66 -12.87
CA LEU A 912 -15.21 27.35 -13.01
C LEU A 912 -16.00 26.51 -14.01
N ILE A 913 -15.27 25.92 -14.96
CA ILE A 913 -15.80 24.95 -15.92
C ILE A 913 -14.97 23.67 -15.83
N THR A 914 -15.66 22.52 -15.72
CA THR A 914 -15.03 21.20 -15.79
C THR A 914 -15.80 20.28 -16.72
N LEU A 915 -15.11 19.70 -17.69
CA LEU A 915 -15.54 18.51 -18.44
C LEU A 915 -14.40 17.48 -18.41
N ALA A 916 -14.43 16.58 -17.42
CA ALA A 916 -13.34 15.62 -17.21
C ALA A 916 -13.75 14.18 -17.51
N ASN A 917 -12.82 13.39 -18.06
CA ASN A 917 -12.99 11.99 -18.43
C ASN A 917 -14.14 11.76 -19.44
N THR A 918 -14.38 12.73 -20.33
CA THR A 918 -15.51 12.68 -21.26
C THR A 918 -15.16 12.10 -22.63
N GLY A 919 -13.86 12.00 -22.96
CA GLY A 919 -13.40 11.49 -24.26
C GLY A 919 -13.69 12.43 -25.44
N LEU A 920 -13.92 13.73 -25.19
CA LEU A 920 -14.22 14.70 -26.23
C LEU A 920 -12.98 14.99 -27.09
N GLU A 921 -13.16 14.96 -28.41
CA GLU A 921 -12.15 15.45 -29.39
C GLU A 921 -12.26 16.97 -29.60
N HIS A 922 -13.47 17.52 -29.45
CA HIS A 922 -13.75 18.95 -29.61
C HIS A 922 -14.74 19.45 -28.56
N ILE A 923 -14.61 20.72 -28.16
CA ILE A 923 -15.47 21.38 -27.19
C ILE A 923 -15.80 22.81 -27.62
N THR A 924 -17.08 23.19 -27.57
CA THR A 924 -17.50 24.57 -27.79
C THR A 924 -17.54 25.31 -26.46
N LEU A 925 -16.46 26.04 -26.15
CA LEU A 925 -16.38 26.92 -24.98
C LEU A 925 -17.03 28.29 -25.24
N PRO A 926 -17.43 29.05 -24.20
CA PRO A 926 -17.91 30.42 -24.35
C PRO A 926 -16.96 31.29 -25.19
N ALA A 927 -17.52 32.08 -26.10
CA ALA A 927 -16.73 32.98 -26.96
C ALA A 927 -15.91 34.02 -26.16
N ALA A 928 -16.40 34.39 -24.97
CA ALA A 928 -15.66 35.14 -23.96
C ALA A 928 -16.18 34.77 -22.56
N ALA A 929 -15.28 34.47 -21.63
CA ALA A 929 -15.61 34.26 -20.22
C ALA A 929 -14.58 35.00 -19.33
N PRO A 930 -14.69 36.34 -19.22
CA PRO A 930 -13.67 37.17 -18.56
C PRO A 930 -13.58 36.95 -17.04
N GLY A 931 -14.55 36.23 -16.46
CA GLY A 931 -14.59 35.83 -15.06
C GLY A 931 -14.07 34.42 -14.76
N LEU A 932 -13.69 33.64 -15.79
CA LEU A 932 -13.23 32.26 -15.63
C LEU A 932 -11.83 32.24 -14.98
N THR A 933 -11.71 31.55 -13.86
CA THR A 933 -10.45 31.39 -13.11
C THR A 933 -9.92 29.96 -13.18
N ASP A 934 -10.79 28.97 -13.39
CA ASP A 934 -10.45 27.56 -13.31
C ASP A 934 -11.05 26.80 -14.49
N LEU A 935 -10.19 26.10 -15.24
CA LEU A 935 -10.57 25.27 -16.37
C LEU A 935 -9.92 23.89 -16.24
N ASN A 936 -10.73 22.85 -16.12
CA ASN A 936 -10.28 21.45 -16.12
C ASN A 936 -10.94 20.70 -17.27
N LEU A 937 -10.11 20.14 -18.16
CA LEU A 937 -10.53 19.31 -19.29
C LEU A 937 -9.69 18.02 -19.35
N ASP A 938 -9.41 17.41 -18.21
CA ASP A 938 -8.62 16.18 -18.10
C ASP A 938 -9.31 14.98 -18.75
N GLY A 939 -8.52 14.01 -19.23
CA GLY A 939 -9.04 12.71 -19.71
C GLY A 939 -9.95 12.83 -20.93
N ASN A 940 -9.62 13.75 -21.83
CA ASN A 940 -10.29 13.94 -23.11
C ASN A 940 -9.34 13.59 -24.27
N GLU A 941 -9.75 13.87 -25.49
CA GLU A 941 -8.99 13.58 -26.70
C GLU A 941 -8.61 14.89 -27.42
N LEU A 942 -8.49 15.98 -26.68
CA LEU A 942 -8.27 17.33 -27.24
C LEU A 942 -6.85 17.47 -27.80
N SER A 943 -6.73 18.13 -28.95
CA SER A 943 -5.45 18.50 -29.56
C SER A 943 -5.21 20.01 -29.65
N GLU A 944 -6.24 20.83 -29.43
CA GLU A 944 -6.18 22.29 -29.46
C GLU A 944 -7.15 22.92 -28.47
N ILE A 945 -6.80 24.10 -27.95
CA ILE A 945 -7.69 24.97 -27.17
C ILE A 945 -7.19 26.41 -27.23
N ASP A 946 -8.12 27.35 -27.32
CA ASP A 946 -7.81 28.78 -27.32
C ASP A 946 -7.98 29.40 -25.93
N LEU A 947 -6.86 29.72 -25.28
CA LEU A 947 -6.81 30.33 -23.95
C LEU A 947 -6.98 31.86 -23.97
N THR A 948 -6.93 32.51 -25.13
CA THR A 948 -7.02 33.99 -25.24
C THR A 948 -8.37 34.53 -24.74
N LYS A 949 -9.38 33.65 -24.72
CA LYS A 949 -10.74 33.93 -24.23
C LYS A 949 -10.84 34.03 -22.70
N PHE A 950 -9.80 33.64 -21.95
CA PHE A 950 -9.81 33.49 -20.49
C PHE A 950 -8.68 34.29 -19.79
N PRO A 951 -8.70 35.63 -19.84
CA PRO A 951 -7.58 36.46 -19.37
C PRO A 951 -7.29 36.37 -17.86
N LYS A 952 -8.22 35.84 -17.05
CA LYS A 952 -8.08 35.70 -15.59
C LYS A 952 -7.81 34.25 -15.14
N LEU A 953 -7.47 33.36 -16.06
CA LEU A 953 -7.22 31.97 -15.74
C LEU A 953 -6.07 31.82 -14.73
N PHE A 954 -6.36 31.17 -13.61
CA PHE A 954 -5.46 30.94 -12.48
C PHE A 954 -4.97 29.48 -12.46
N SER A 955 -5.86 28.54 -12.79
CA SER A 955 -5.60 27.10 -12.84
C SER A 955 -6.05 26.50 -14.17
N LEU A 956 -5.18 25.67 -14.77
CA LEU A 956 -5.43 24.94 -15.99
C LEU A 956 -4.99 23.47 -15.82
N SER A 957 -5.90 22.55 -16.13
CA SER A 957 -5.62 21.12 -16.18
C SER A 957 -6.06 20.53 -17.52
N LEU A 958 -5.11 19.89 -18.21
CA LEU A 958 -5.24 19.26 -19.52
C LEU A 958 -4.56 17.88 -19.54
N VAL A 959 -4.56 17.19 -18.41
CA VAL A 959 -3.88 15.89 -18.23
C VAL A 959 -4.56 14.83 -19.09
N GLY A 960 -3.79 13.96 -19.74
CA GLY A 960 -4.36 12.83 -20.50
C GLY A 960 -5.16 13.28 -21.72
N ASN A 961 -4.54 14.09 -22.58
CA ASN A 961 -5.10 14.57 -23.86
C ASN A 961 -4.15 14.21 -25.02
N LYS A 962 -4.34 14.82 -26.20
CA LYS A 962 -3.57 14.55 -27.44
C LYS A 962 -2.71 15.74 -27.90
N PHE A 963 -2.32 16.65 -27.00
CA PHE A 963 -1.50 17.81 -27.37
C PHE A 963 -0.09 17.39 -27.80
N GLN A 964 0.33 17.85 -29.00
CA GLN A 964 1.70 17.67 -29.51
C GLN A 964 2.59 18.88 -29.30
N THR A 965 1.99 20.07 -29.25
CA THR A 965 2.63 21.32 -28.86
C THR A 965 1.62 22.12 -28.05
N PHE A 966 2.11 23.03 -27.20
CA PHE A 966 1.21 23.87 -26.41
C PHE A 966 1.84 25.23 -26.10
N ASP A 967 1.06 26.30 -26.26
CA ASP A 967 1.47 27.67 -25.92
C ASP A 967 0.78 28.17 -24.66
N LEU A 968 1.48 28.10 -23.53
CA LEU A 968 1.02 28.67 -22.26
C LEU A 968 1.23 30.18 -22.18
N SER A 969 2.00 30.79 -23.10
CA SER A 969 2.37 32.20 -23.00
C SER A 969 1.18 33.16 -23.01
N GLN A 970 0.02 32.71 -23.53
CA GLN A 970 -1.23 33.45 -23.55
C GLN A 970 -1.91 33.56 -22.17
N ALA A 971 -1.57 32.68 -21.22
CA ALA A 971 -2.17 32.63 -19.87
C ALA A 971 -1.26 33.25 -18.80
N LYS A 972 -1.00 34.55 -18.88
CA LYS A 972 -0.04 35.28 -18.01
C LYS A 972 -0.35 35.23 -16.50
N ASN A 973 -1.61 35.02 -16.12
CA ASN A 973 -2.06 34.98 -14.73
C ASN A 973 -2.04 33.57 -14.10
N LEU A 974 -1.63 32.57 -14.86
CA LEU A 974 -1.63 31.18 -14.44
C LEU A 974 -0.64 30.94 -13.29
N ARG A 975 -1.08 30.19 -12.28
CA ARG A 975 -0.25 29.73 -11.15
C ARG A 975 -0.06 28.22 -11.12
N LEU A 976 -1.06 27.49 -11.62
CA LEU A 976 -1.08 26.04 -11.65
C LEU A 976 -1.31 25.56 -13.09
N ALA A 977 -0.40 24.74 -13.61
CA ALA A 977 -0.51 24.11 -14.91
C ALA A 977 -0.21 22.61 -14.81
N TYR A 978 -1.17 21.78 -15.23
CA TYR A 978 -1.03 20.33 -15.31
C TYR A 978 -1.26 19.87 -16.75
N LEU A 979 -0.20 19.40 -17.41
CA LEU A 979 -0.20 19.04 -18.83
C LEU A 979 0.42 17.64 -19.06
N SER A 980 0.47 16.81 -18.02
CA SER A 980 1.07 15.48 -18.10
C SER A 980 0.27 14.51 -18.96
N SER A 981 0.93 13.43 -19.39
CA SER A 981 0.34 12.36 -20.20
C SER A 981 -0.29 12.86 -21.51
N ASN A 982 0.48 13.66 -22.23
CA ASN A 982 0.14 14.12 -23.58
C ASN A 982 1.15 13.53 -24.59
N LYS A 983 1.33 14.18 -25.75
CA LYS A 983 2.33 13.82 -26.77
C LYS A 983 3.23 14.99 -27.10
N MET A 984 3.48 15.87 -26.13
CA MET A 984 4.15 17.15 -26.40
C MET A 984 5.62 16.96 -26.73
N THR A 985 6.05 17.49 -27.87
CA THR A 985 7.47 17.59 -28.26
C THR A 985 8.06 18.96 -27.94
N SER A 986 7.21 19.97 -27.75
CA SER A 986 7.60 21.33 -27.35
C SER A 986 6.49 22.03 -26.56
N VAL A 987 6.89 23.00 -25.73
CA VAL A 987 5.99 23.86 -24.96
C VAL A 987 6.53 25.28 -24.93
N SER A 988 5.68 26.27 -25.16
CA SER A 988 6.02 27.70 -25.04
C SER A 988 5.58 28.23 -23.68
N LEU A 989 6.56 28.74 -22.93
CA LEU A 989 6.41 29.19 -21.55
C LEU A 989 6.78 30.67 -21.42
N ASP A 990 5.86 31.44 -20.84
CA ASP A 990 6.05 32.85 -20.48
C ASP A 990 5.01 33.24 -19.44
N ASN A 991 5.13 32.62 -18.26
CA ASN A 991 4.14 32.61 -17.19
C ASN A 991 4.82 33.02 -15.87
N PRO A 992 5.02 34.33 -15.64
CA PRO A 992 5.87 34.80 -14.56
C PRO A 992 5.35 34.50 -13.14
N ASN A 993 4.05 34.17 -13.02
CA ASN A 993 3.38 33.84 -11.76
C ASN A 993 3.22 32.34 -11.51
N LEU A 994 3.76 31.49 -12.40
CA LEU A 994 3.58 30.05 -12.33
C LEU A 994 4.34 29.48 -11.14
N TRP A 995 3.61 28.83 -10.22
CA TRP A 995 4.14 28.22 -9.01
C TRP A 995 4.39 26.72 -9.20
N ASN A 996 3.53 26.06 -9.98
CA ASN A 996 3.53 24.62 -10.22
C ASN A 996 3.41 24.31 -11.71
N LEU A 997 4.31 23.49 -12.25
CA LEU A 997 4.28 23.04 -13.63
C LEU A 997 4.53 21.54 -13.74
N ASP A 998 3.53 20.77 -14.14
CA ASP A 998 3.66 19.35 -14.47
C ASP A 998 3.63 19.13 -16.00
N LEU A 999 4.75 18.65 -16.53
CA LEU A 999 4.96 18.28 -17.93
C LEU A 999 5.34 16.80 -18.09
N SER A 1000 5.09 15.98 -17.07
CA SER A 1000 5.50 14.58 -17.04
C SER A 1000 4.85 13.74 -18.14
N ASN A 1001 5.48 12.64 -18.53
CA ASN A 1001 4.93 11.69 -19.51
C ASN A 1001 4.55 12.38 -20.83
N ASN A 1002 5.55 12.99 -21.45
CA ASN A 1002 5.47 13.66 -22.76
C ASN A 1002 6.68 13.22 -23.61
N GLU A 1003 6.94 13.92 -24.71
CA GLU A 1003 8.04 13.63 -25.63
C GLU A 1003 9.04 14.79 -25.72
N LEU A 1004 9.17 15.59 -24.66
CA LEU A 1004 10.03 16.78 -24.64
C LEU A 1004 11.52 16.38 -24.68
N GLU A 1005 12.26 16.89 -25.67
CA GLU A 1005 13.71 16.76 -25.74
C GLU A 1005 14.45 17.93 -25.06
N SER A 1006 13.76 19.06 -24.92
CA SER A 1006 14.24 20.24 -24.20
C SER A 1006 13.08 21.03 -23.61
N VAL A 1007 13.36 21.86 -22.61
CA VAL A 1007 12.42 22.82 -22.04
C VAL A 1007 13.19 24.07 -21.58
N SER A 1008 12.69 25.26 -21.92
CA SER A 1008 13.23 26.53 -21.42
C SER A 1008 12.39 27.01 -20.24
N LEU A 1009 13.06 27.30 -19.13
CA LEU A 1009 12.44 27.72 -17.86
C LEU A 1009 12.71 29.20 -17.54
N ASP A 1010 13.34 29.94 -18.45
CA ASP A 1010 13.89 31.29 -18.22
C ASP A 1010 12.83 32.35 -17.91
N ARG A 1011 11.56 32.05 -18.17
CA ARG A 1011 10.42 32.96 -17.94
C ARG A 1011 9.49 32.49 -16.83
N LEU A 1012 10.01 31.67 -15.89
CA LEU A 1012 9.27 31.11 -14.75
C LEU A 1012 9.92 31.44 -13.39
N PRO A 1013 10.11 32.72 -13.03
CA PRO A 1013 10.81 33.12 -11.79
C PRO A 1013 10.10 32.73 -10.49
N ALA A 1014 8.78 32.50 -10.54
CA ALA A 1014 7.97 32.13 -9.36
C ALA A 1014 7.85 30.61 -9.15
N LEU A 1015 8.49 29.78 -9.99
CA LEU A 1015 8.31 28.34 -9.97
C LEU A 1015 8.93 27.72 -8.72
N GLU A 1016 8.14 26.95 -7.98
CA GLU A 1016 8.58 26.24 -6.77
C GLU A 1016 8.58 24.72 -6.94
N GLN A 1017 7.73 24.20 -7.84
CA GLN A 1017 7.60 22.77 -8.10
C GLN A 1017 7.56 22.46 -9.60
N LEU A 1018 8.38 21.50 -10.02
CA LEU A 1018 8.56 21.12 -11.43
C LEU A 1018 8.63 19.60 -11.59
N TRP A 1019 7.76 19.06 -12.43
CA TRP A 1019 7.76 17.65 -12.81
C TRP A 1019 8.01 17.50 -14.30
N LEU A 1020 9.09 16.77 -14.63
CA LEU A 1020 9.58 16.53 -15.97
C LEU A 1020 9.82 15.04 -16.23
N ASN A 1021 9.39 14.15 -15.33
CA ASN A 1021 9.69 12.73 -15.45
C ASN A 1021 9.04 12.08 -16.68
N ALA A 1022 9.64 10.99 -17.17
CA ALA A 1022 9.21 10.28 -18.37
C ALA A 1022 9.12 11.21 -19.60
N ASN A 1023 10.24 11.82 -19.96
CA ASN A 1023 10.41 12.63 -21.18
C ASN A 1023 11.69 12.18 -21.91
N LYS A 1024 12.15 12.97 -22.90
CA LYS A 1024 13.36 12.68 -23.69
C LYS A 1024 14.46 13.73 -23.43
N LEU A 1025 14.42 14.41 -22.28
CA LEU A 1025 15.28 15.57 -21.99
C LEU A 1025 16.76 15.17 -21.92
N THR A 1026 17.62 15.91 -22.61
CA THR A 1026 19.09 15.73 -22.57
C THR A 1026 19.81 16.78 -21.74
N LYS A 1027 19.10 17.84 -21.31
CA LYS A 1027 19.60 18.86 -20.38
C LYS A 1027 18.43 19.54 -19.68
N VAL A 1028 18.62 19.91 -18.42
CA VAL A 1028 17.68 20.78 -17.68
C VAL A 1028 18.47 21.90 -17.00
N ASP A 1029 18.06 23.15 -17.23
CA ASP A 1029 18.62 24.33 -16.57
C ASP A 1029 17.58 24.98 -15.66
N VAL A 1030 17.85 24.97 -14.35
CA VAL A 1030 16.96 25.52 -13.31
C VAL A 1030 17.49 26.81 -12.70
N SER A 1031 18.57 27.38 -13.25
CA SER A 1031 19.24 28.56 -12.68
C SER A 1031 18.33 29.79 -12.61
N GLN A 1032 17.36 29.90 -13.52
CA GLN A 1032 16.39 31.00 -13.57
C GLN A 1032 15.13 30.75 -12.71
N CYS A 1033 15.07 29.65 -11.96
CA CYS A 1033 13.98 29.30 -11.06
C CYS A 1033 14.45 29.36 -9.60
N PRO A 1034 14.69 30.56 -9.02
CA PRO A 1034 15.37 30.70 -7.73
C PRO A 1034 14.59 30.13 -6.54
N ASN A 1035 13.28 29.94 -6.68
CA ASN A 1035 12.41 29.41 -5.62
C ASN A 1035 12.16 27.89 -5.75
N LEU A 1036 12.75 27.23 -6.76
CA LEU A 1036 12.50 25.81 -7.01
C LEU A 1036 13.01 24.95 -5.86
N SER A 1037 12.11 24.21 -5.24
CA SER A 1037 12.38 23.36 -4.07
C SER A 1037 12.04 21.88 -4.29
N VAL A 1038 11.20 21.59 -5.30
CA VAL A 1038 10.82 20.23 -5.69
C VAL A 1038 11.11 20.05 -7.18
N LEU A 1039 11.91 19.03 -7.51
CA LEU A 1039 12.30 18.72 -8.88
C LEU A 1039 12.23 17.21 -9.13
N ASN A 1040 11.51 16.79 -10.17
CA ASN A 1040 11.50 15.41 -10.65
C ASN A 1040 11.91 15.34 -12.11
N ILE A 1041 13.01 14.63 -12.39
CA ILE A 1041 13.59 14.44 -13.73
C ILE A 1041 13.82 12.96 -14.06
N VAL A 1042 13.20 12.03 -13.31
CA VAL A 1042 13.33 10.58 -13.51
C VAL A 1042 12.91 10.15 -14.92
N GLY A 1043 13.59 9.17 -15.51
CA GLY A 1043 13.15 8.62 -16.81
C GLY A 1043 13.35 9.58 -17.98
N ASN A 1044 14.49 10.26 -18.04
CA ASN A 1044 14.91 11.14 -19.13
C ASN A 1044 16.17 10.59 -19.82
N ARG A 1045 16.89 11.44 -20.56
CA ARG A 1045 18.16 11.12 -21.24
C ARG A 1045 19.30 11.99 -20.69
N LEU A 1046 19.27 12.28 -19.38
CA LEU A 1046 20.22 13.18 -18.74
C LEU A 1046 21.50 12.46 -18.33
N LYS A 1047 22.64 13.14 -18.50
CA LYS A 1047 23.95 12.77 -17.97
C LYS A 1047 24.25 13.52 -16.68
N PHE A 1048 25.19 13.07 -15.86
CA PHE A 1048 25.61 13.79 -14.65
C PHE A 1048 25.96 15.26 -14.94
N SER A 1049 26.71 15.52 -16.02
CA SER A 1049 27.09 16.87 -16.46
C SER A 1049 25.92 17.78 -16.89
N THR A 1050 24.75 17.20 -17.17
CA THR A 1050 23.56 17.90 -17.69
C THR A 1050 22.36 17.88 -16.75
N MET A 1051 22.46 17.10 -15.66
CA MET A 1051 21.50 17.10 -14.57
C MET A 1051 21.76 18.31 -13.66
N PRO A 1052 20.70 18.98 -13.16
CA PRO A 1052 20.85 19.94 -12.07
C PRO A 1052 21.56 19.28 -10.88
N LEU A 1053 22.50 20.00 -10.25
CA LEU A 1053 23.08 19.53 -9.00
C LEU A 1053 21.98 19.41 -7.92
N PRO A 1054 22.18 18.65 -6.83
CA PRO A 1054 21.20 18.51 -5.75
C PRO A 1054 20.87 19.79 -4.97
N SER A 1055 21.33 20.93 -5.44
CA SER A 1055 21.05 22.26 -4.89
C SER A 1055 20.84 23.25 -6.03
N ASN A 1056 19.97 24.23 -5.79
CA ASN A 1056 19.76 25.37 -6.67
C ASN A 1056 20.08 26.66 -5.92
N ASN A 1057 20.95 27.52 -6.48
CA ASN A 1057 21.40 28.77 -5.84
C ASN A 1057 21.87 28.59 -4.37
N GLY A 1058 22.56 27.49 -4.09
CA GLY A 1058 23.10 27.17 -2.76
C GLY A 1058 22.07 26.59 -1.76
N ARG A 1059 20.84 26.30 -2.20
CA ARG A 1059 19.80 25.65 -1.37
C ARG A 1059 19.54 24.23 -1.88
N PRO A 1060 19.61 23.19 -1.02
CA PRO A 1060 19.25 21.84 -1.43
C PRO A 1060 17.76 21.77 -1.79
N PHE A 1061 17.40 20.92 -2.73
CA PHE A 1061 16.00 20.60 -2.98
C PHE A 1061 15.40 19.88 -1.77
N ASN A 1062 14.17 20.23 -1.40
CA ASN A 1062 13.40 19.48 -0.38
C ASN A 1062 13.09 18.07 -0.89
N ARG A 1063 12.87 17.93 -2.20
CA ARG A 1063 12.67 16.66 -2.88
C ARG A 1063 13.31 16.71 -4.26
N TYR A 1064 14.25 15.81 -4.50
CA TYR A 1064 14.90 15.67 -5.79
C TYR A 1064 14.95 14.21 -6.23
N SER A 1065 14.41 13.93 -7.41
CA SER A 1065 14.36 12.57 -7.97
C SER A 1065 14.98 12.60 -9.38
N TYR A 1066 16.04 11.82 -9.57
CA TYR A 1066 16.91 11.90 -10.75
C TYR A 1066 17.35 10.56 -11.34
N ASN A 1067 16.93 9.44 -10.76
CA ASN A 1067 17.34 8.10 -11.19
C ASN A 1067 16.67 7.66 -12.52
N LEU A 1068 17.03 6.45 -12.99
CA LEU A 1068 16.44 5.79 -14.16
C LEU A 1068 16.57 6.59 -15.46
N GLN A 1069 17.74 7.21 -15.68
CA GLN A 1069 18.04 7.84 -16.96
C GLN A 1069 18.30 6.77 -18.03
N ALA A 1070 17.97 7.08 -19.29
CA ALA A 1070 18.28 6.23 -20.42
C ALA A 1070 19.80 6.03 -20.55
N PRO A 1071 20.26 4.86 -21.04
CA PRO A 1071 21.69 4.63 -21.23
C PRO A 1071 22.34 5.65 -22.18
N LEU A 1072 23.59 5.99 -21.89
CA LEU A 1072 24.41 6.93 -22.65
C LEU A 1072 24.84 6.31 -23.97
N ASP A 1073 24.59 7.02 -25.07
CA ASP A 1073 25.11 6.64 -26.38
C ASP A 1073 26.60 6.99 -26.49
N VAL A 1074 27.45 5.97 -26.65
CA VAL A 1074 28.91 6.10 -26.74
C VAL A 1074 29.45 5.20 -27.85
N LYS A 1075 30.64 5.53 -28.37
CA LYS A 1075 31.33 4.75 -29.41
C LYS A 1075 32.73 4.35 -28.96
N CYS A 1076 33.15 3.14 -29.31
CA CYS A 1076 34.55 2.74 -29.22
C CYS A 1076 35.25 3.07 -30.55
N VAL A 1077 36.26 3.96 -30.50
CA VAL A 1077 37.08 4.33 -31.65
C VAL A 1077 38.54 4.07 -31.29
N ASP A 1078 39.22 3.23 -32.06
CA ASP A 1078 40.63 2.81 -31.83
C ASP A 1078 40.88 2.32 -30.39
N GLY A 1079 39.93 1.55 -29.85
CA GLY A 1079 39.98 1.03 -28.49
C GLY A 1079 39.69 2.06 -27.40
N LYS A 1080 39.24 3.28 -27.74
CA LYS A 1080 38.92 4.33 -26.77
C LYS A 1080 37.44 4.69 -26.74
N VAL A 1081 36.94 4.99 -25.55
CA VAL A 1081 35.57 5.48 -25.30
C VAL A 1081 35.66 6.80 -24.56
N ASP A 1082 35.12 7.86 -25.17
CA ASP A 1082 35.17 9.22 -24.63
C ASP A 1082 33.94 9.53 -23.77
N LEU A 1083 34.17 9.61 -22.46
CA LEU A 1083 33.22 10.09 -21.44
C LEU A 1083 33.82 11.28 -20.67
N SER A 1084 34.71 12.04 -21.31
CA SER A 1084 35.44 13.16 -20.68
C SER A 1084 34.52 14.27 -20.18
N SER A 1085 33.34 14.45 -20.78
CA SER A 1085 32.31 15.38 -20.29
C SER A 1085 31.80 15.06 -18.90
N GLU A 1086 31.95 13.80 -18.45
CA GLU A 1086 31.50 13.33 -17.14
C GLU A 1086 32.66 13.25 -16.14
N ALA A 1087 33.91 13.58 -16.51
CA ALA A 1087 35.09 13.29 -15.69
C ALA A 1087 35.03 13.91 -14.29
N VAL A 1088 34.60 15.18 -14.22
CA VAL A 1088 34.36 15.91 -12.98
C VAL A 1088 33.06 16.68 -13.12
N VAL A 1089 32.08 16.33 -12.31
CA VAL A 1089 30.76 16.97 -12.29
C VAL A 1089 30.54 17.57 -10.92
N GLY A 1090 30.21 18.86 -10.86
CA GLY A 1090 29.95 19.56 -9.59
C GLY A 1090 31.12 19.53 -8.60
N GLY A 1091 32.35 19.39 -9.08
CA GLY A 1091 33.55 19.25 -8.24
C GLY A 1091 33.88 17.83 -7.80
N GLU A 1092 33.01 16.85 -8.04
CA GLU A 1092 33.20 15.44 -7.70
C GLU A 1092 33.66 14.63 -8.91
N PRO A 1093 34.70 13.79 -8.79
CA PRO A 1093 35.12 12.90 -9.86
C PRO A 1093 34.08 11.80 -10.11
N THR A 1094 33.91 11.41 -11.37
CA THR A 1094 33.08 10.26 -11.73
C THR A 1094 33.91 8.98 -11.76
N THR A 1095 33.35 7.91 -11.24
CA THR A 1095 33.92 6.56 -11.32
C THR A 1095 33.39 5.83 -12.55
N TYR A 1096 34.24 5.02 -13.17
CA TYR A 1096 33.96 4.31 -14.42
C TYR A 1096 34.33 2.83 -14.26
N ARG A 1097 33.33 1.96 -14.25
CA ARG A 1097 33.48 0.50 -14.16
C ARG A 1097 32.99 -0.14 -15.44
N TRP A 1098 33.76 -1.06 -16.00
CA TRP A 1098 33.43 -1.70 -17.28
C TRP A 1098 33.12 -3.18 -17.08
N PHE A 1099 32.11 -3.68 -17.79
CA PHE A 1099 31.65 -5.06 -17.70
C PHE A 1099 31.41 -5.66 -19.09
N ASP A 1100 31.54 -6.98 -19.21
CA ASP A 1100 31.06 -7.77 -20.34
C ASP A 1100 29.69 -8.39 -20.03
N GLY A 1101 28.71 -8.11 -20.89
CA GLY A 1101 27.36 -8.64 -20.76
C GLY A 1101 26.47 -7.83 -19.82
N ASN A 1102 25.48 -8.51 -19.24
CA ASN A 1102 24.48 -7.84 -18.42
C ASN A 1102 25.04 -7.53 -17.03
N VAL A 1103 24.83 -6.29 -16.58
CA VAL A 1103 25.15 -5.87 -15.21
C VAL A 1103 23.86 -5.76 -14.42
N GLN A 1104 23.82 -6.41 -13.28
CA GLN A 1104 22.72 -6.31 -12.32
C GLN A 1104 23.21 -5.62 -11.06
N TYR A 1105 22.32 -4.85 -10.44
CA TYR A 1105 22.57 -4.26 -9.13
C TYR A 1105 21.77 -5.07 -8.10
N VAL A 1106 22.45 -5.92 -7.33
CA VAL A 1106 21.86 -6.87 -6.36
C VAL A 1106 22.64 -6.74 -5.05
N ASP A 1107 21.94 -6.63 -3.92
CA ASP A 1107 22.56 -6.48 -2.59
C ASP A 1107 23.55 -5.31 -2.46
N GLY A 1108 23.29 -4.19 -3.15
CA GLY A 1108 24.11 -2.98 -3.08
C GLY A 1108 25.38 -3.01 -3.95
N GLU A 1109 25.63 -4.11 -4.65
CA GLU A 1109 26.81 -4.32 -5.49
C GLU A 1109 26.45 -4.58 -6.96
N LEU A 1110 27.38 -4.20 -7.85
CA LEU A 1110 27.27 -4.51 -9.27
C LEU A 1110 27.74 -5.94 -9.53
N GLN A 1111 26.82 -6.80 -9.94
CA GLN A 1111 27.09 -8.16 -10.37
C GLN A 1111 27.18 -8.23 -11.90
N GLY A 1112 28.28 -8.77 -12.39
CA GLY A 1112 28.57 -8.93 -13.82
C GLY A 1112 30.02 -9.34 -14.03
N GLU A 1113 30.39 -9.69 -15.26
CA GLU A 1113 31.79 -9.97 -15.61
C GLU A 1113 32.55 -8.65 -15.73
N GLU A 1114 33.07 -8.13 -14.61
CA GLU A 1114 33.80 -6.86 -14.56
C GLU A 1114 35.20 -6.98 -15.18
N LEU A 1115 35.58 -5.98 -15.98
CA LEU A 1115 36.93 -5.83 -16.49
C LEU A 1115 37.87 -5.31 -15.41
N THR A 1116 39.11 -5.77 -15.43
CA THR A 1116 40.14 -5.39 -14.46
C THR A 1116 40.73 -4.01 -14.81
N ALA A 1117 40.50 -3.01 -13.96
CA ALA A 1117 41.10 -1.68 -14.12
C ALA A 1117 42.64 -1.73 -14.04
N GLY A 1118 43.33 -1.01 -14.93
CA GLY A 1118 44.78 -1.01 -15.10
C GLY A 1118 45.28 -2.00 -16.16
N ASP A 1119 44.77 -3.24 -16.09
CA ASP A 1119 45.17 -4.36 -16.94
C ASP A 1119 44.35 -4.44 -18.23
N GLU A 1120 43.02 -4.48 -18.11
CA GLU A 1120 42.08 -4.65 -19.22
C GLU A 1120 41.52 -3.32 -19.73
N TYR A 1121 41.56 -2.26 -18.92
CA TYR A 1121 41.29 -0.89 -19.35
C TYR A 1121 41.99 0.15 -18.47
N THR A 1122 42.17 1.38 -18.97
CA THR A 1122 42.62 2.54 -18.17
C THR A 1122 41.72 3.74 -18.43
N VAL A 1123 41.50 4.58 -17.42
CA VAL A 1123 40.72 5.81 -17.55
C VAL A 1123 41.59 7.02 -17.23
N GLU A 1124 41.68 7.96 -18.17
CA GLU A 1124 42.41 9.22 -17.99
C GLU A 1124 41.48 10.37 -18.39
N ASN A 1125 41.18 11.27 -17.44
CA ASN A 1125 40.26 12.41 -17.63
C ASN A 1125 38.92 12.02 -18.26
N GLY A 1126 38.33 10.90 -17.82
CA GLY A 1126 37.06 10.37 -18.33
C GLY A 1126 37.14 9.68 -19.70
N VAL A 1127 38.33 9.56 -20.30
CA VAL A 1127 38.53 8.76 -21.52
C VAL A 1127 38.99 7.36 -21.13
N THR A 1128 38.19 6.34 -21.46
CA THR A 1128 38.58 4.93 -21.29
C THR A 1128 39.41 4.48 -22.48
N THR A 1129 40.55 3.81 -22.24
CA THR A 1129 41.30 3.03 -23.22
C THR A 1129 41.19 1.54 -22.88
N LEU A 1130 40.58 0.74 -23.74
CA LEU A 1130 40.40 -0.71 -23.62
C LEU A 1130 41.67 -1.44 -24.10
N LYS A 1131 42.20 -2.36 -23.28
CA LYS A 1131 43.42 -3.14 -23.53
C LYS A 1131 43.11 -4.63 -23.73
N LEU A 1132 42.00 -4.90 -24.40
CA LEU A 1132 41.44 -6.25 -24.53
C LEU A 1132 42.08 -7.02 -25.69
N ASN A 1133 42.34 -8.31 -25.50
CA ASN A 1133 43.06 -9.17 -26.45
C ASN A 1133 42.14 -10.11 -27.27
N LYS A 1134 40.82 -10.07 -27.00
CA LYS A 1134 39.77 -10.82 -27.69
C LYS A 1134 38.60 -9.90 -28.07
N LYS A 1135 37.75 -10.33 -29.00
CA LYS A 1135 36.54 -9.59 -29.40
C LYS A 1135 35.48 -9.65 -28.29
N PHE A 1136 34.81 -8.53 -28.05
CA PHE A 1136 33.66 -8.40 -27.15
C PHE A 1136 32.50 -7.72 -27.89
N THR A 1137 31.26 -8.14 -27.62
CA THR A 1137 30.07 -7.61 -28.33
C THR A 1137 29.08 -6.90 -27.42
N LYS A 1138 29.28 -6.94 -26.09
CA LYS A 1138 28.34 -6.37 -25.11
C LYS A 1138 29.09 -5.69 -23.96
N LEU A 1139 30.03 -4.81 -24.27
CA LEU A 1139 30.69 -4.02 -23.23
C LEU A 1139 29.77 -2.90 -22.75
N VAL A 1140 29.68 -2.70 -21.44
CA VAL A 1140 28.94 -1.60 -20.83
C VAL A 1140 29.80 -0.91 -19.78
N CYS A 1141 29.72 0.42 -19.73
CA CYS A 1141 30.30 1.22 -18.67
C CYS A 1141 29.21 1.65 -17.69
N VAL A 1142 29.47 1.45 -16.40
CA VAL A 1142 28.66 1.96 -15.30
C VAL A 1142 29.38 3.15 -14.69
N LEU A 1143 28.71 4.30 -14.67
CA LEU A 1143 29.20 5.55 -14.12
C LEU A 1143 28.51 5.83 -12.78
N ALA A 1144 29.28 6.25 -11.78
CA ALA A 1144 28.76 6.79 -10.52
C ALA A 1144 29.49 8.07 -10.12
N ASN A 1145 28.77 9.06 -9.61
CA ASN A 1145 29.32 10.36 -9.20
C ASN A 1145 28.81 10.74 -7.78
N GLY A 1146 29.71 11.27 -6.94
CA GLY A 1146 29.41 11.60 -5.54
C GLY A 1146 28.30 12.65 -5.35
N ASN A 1147 28.05 13.51 -6.34
CA ASN A 1147 26.95 14.48 -6.29
C ASN A 1147 25.56 13.83 -6.44
N PHE A 1148 25.48 12.60 -6.92
CA PHE A 1148 24.21 11.91 -7.18
C PHE A 1148 24.23 10.53 -6.50
N PRO A 1149 24.15 10.48 -5.17
CA PRO A 1149 24.23 9.23 -4.43
C PRO A 1149 23.16 8.23 -4.89
N ASN A 1150 23.55 6.97 -5.07
CA ASN A 1150 22.71 5.87 -5.54
C ASN A 1150 22.19 5.99 -7.00
N ALA A 1151 22.61 7.01 -7.76
CA ALA A 1151 22.37 7.04 -9.21
C ALA A 1151 23.50 6.33 -9.95
N LEU A 1152 23.13 5.34 -10.75
CA LEU A 1152 24.02 4.67 -11.69
C LEU A 1152 23.59 5.02 -13.10
N LEU A 1153 24.53 5.53 -13.90
CA LEU A 1153 24.32 5.74 -15.33
C LEU A 1153 25.03 4.63 -16.10
N TYR A 1154 24.38 4.12 -17.13
CA TYR A 1154 24.89 3.04 -17.96
C TYR A 1154 25.16 3.59 -19.34
N THR A 1155 26.16 3.07 -20.06
CA THR A 1155 26.24 3.26 -21.50
C THR A 1155 25.33 2.26 -22.22
N ASN A 1156 24.99 2.52 -23.48
CA ASN A 1156 24.57 1.45 -24.38
C ASN A 1156 25.66 0.38 -24.47
N TYR A 1157 25.28 -0.85 -24.82
CA TYR A 1157 26.26 -1.90 -25.13
C TYR A 1157 27.09 -1.50 -26.36
N ILE A 1158 28.41 -1.66 -26.26
CA ILE A 1158 29.34 -1.40 -27.35
C ILE A 1158 30.15 -2.65 -27.70
N GLU A 1159 30.57 -2.73 -28.97
CA GLU A 1159 31.47 -3.78 -29.47
C GLU A 1159 32.93 -3.32 -29.43
N PHE A 1160 33.84 -4.27 -29.18
CA PHE A 1160 35.28 -4.07 -29.27
C PHE A 1160 35.94 -5.22 -30.04
N THR A 1161 36.85 -4.91 -30.97
CA THR A 1161 37.66 -5.90 -31.69
C THR A 1161 39.14 -5.53 -31.58
N PRO A 1162 40.03 -6.42 -31.10
CA PRO A 1162 41.46 -6.14 -31.02
C PRO A 1162 42.10 -6.00 -32.41
N THR A 1163 42.95 -4.99 -32.59
CA THR A 1163 43.82 -4.83 -33.77
C THR A 1163 45.19 -5.48 -33.47
N GLY A 1164 45.59 -6.53 -34.19
CA GLY A 1164 46.67 -7.45 -33.75
C GLY A 1164 48.06 -7.31 -34.40
N ILE A 1165 49.08 -7.70 -33.60
CA ILE A 1165 50.51 -8.03 -33.85
C ILE A 1165 51.49 -6.84 -33.87
N ASP A 1166 52.41 -6.80 -32.88
CA ASP A 1166 53.27 -5.64 -32.63
C ASP A 1166 54.76 -5.82 -33.03
N ASP A 1167 55.33 -7.05 -33.12
CA ASP A 1167 56.78 -7.23 -33.42
C ASP A 1167 57.26 -8.64 -33.89
N VAL A 1168 58.42 -8.71 -34.58
CA VAL A 1168 59.16 -9.94 -34.98
C VAL A 1168 60.68 -9.76 -34.82
N HIS A 1169 61.37 -10.78 -34.28
CA HIS A 1169 62.85 -10.84 -34.22
C HIS A 1169 63.40 -12.10 -34.91
N ALA A 1170 64.44 -11.93 -35.74
CA ALA A 1170 65.15 -13.01 -36.44
C ALA A 1170 66.69 -12.80 -36.38
N GLY A 1171 67.47 -13.89 -36.40
CA GLY A 1171 68.93 -13.84 -36.46
C GLY A 1171 69.47 -13.42 -37.84
N GLU A 1172 70.72 -12.94 -37.91
CA GLU A 1172 71.31 -12.23 -39.08
C GLU A 1172 71.27 -13.01 -40.41
N ASP A 1173 71.11 -14.33 -40.38
CA ASP A 1173 71.17 -15.20 -41.56
C ASP A 1173 69.87 -15.33 -42.37
N VAL A 1174 68.71 -14.97 -41.80
CA VAL A 1174 67.39 -14.98 -42.49
C VAL A 1174 66.61 -13.72 -42.14
N LYS A 1175 66.27 -12.91 -43.14
CA LYS A 1175 65.51 -11.66 -42.94
C LYS A 1175 64.01 -11.93 -42.94
N VAL A 1176 63.31 -11.41 -41.93
CA VAL A 1176 61.88 -11.62 -41.75
C VAL A 1176 61.22 -10.30 -41.35
N GLN A 1177 60.05 -10.01 -41.91
CA GLN A 1177 59.24 -8.84 -41.59
C GLN A 1177 57.83 -9.27 -41.19
N LEU A 1178 57.21 -8.50 -40.29
CA LEU A 1178 55.82 -8.71 -39.89
C LEU A 1178 54.84 -8.37 -41.02
N THR A 1179 53.75 -9.14 -41.13
CA THR A 1179 52.60 -8.79 -41.98
C THR A 1179 51.32 -9.24 -41.30
N ASP A 1180 50.18 -8.63 -41.61
CA ASP A 1180 48.88 -9.02 -41.01
C ASP A 1180 48.67 -10.54 -41.05
N GLY A 1181 48.50 -11.12 -39.86
CA GLY A 1181 48.26 -12.55 -39.65
C GLY A 1181 49.49 -13.48 -39.82
N GLY A 1182 50.72 -12.96 -39.87
CA GLY A 1182 51.92 -13.80 -39.96
C GLY A 1182 53.23 -13.07 -40.27
N ILE A 1183 54.08 -13.69 -41.08
CA ILE A 1183 55.42 -13.18 -41.44
C ILE A 1183 55.65 -13.17 -42.94
N THR A 1184 56.54 -12.29 -43.39
CA THR A 1184 57.14 -12.34 -44.72
C THR A 1184 58.64 -12.60 -44.60
N VAL A 1185 59.11 -13.69 -45.22
CA VAL A 1185 60.53 -14.03 -45.30
C VAL A 1185 61.12 -13.38 -46.54
N LEU A 1186 62.16 -12.56 -46.37
CA LEU A 1186 62.79 -11.74 -47.41
C LEU A 1186 64.15 -12.31 -47.82
N GLY A 1187 64.52 -12.15 -49.10
CA GLY A 1187 65.80 -12.60 -49.66
C GLY A 1187 65.85 -14.11 -49.94
N ALA A 1188 64.70 -14.74 -50.23
CA ALA A 1188 64.61 -16.20 -50.39
C ALA A 1188 65.03 -16.72 -51.77
N GLY A 1189 65.12 -15.88 -52.80
CA GLY A 1189 65.43 -16.29 -54.18
C GLY A 1189 64.55 -17.44 -54.70
N LYS A 1190 65.10 -18.33 -55.54
CA LYS A 1190 64.42 -19.59 -55.95
C LYS A 1190 64.60 -20.74 -54.95
N HIS A 1191 65.02 -20.46 -53.72
CA HIS A 1191 65.26 -21.48 -52.70
C HIS A 1191 63.95 -21.96 -52.06
N THR A 1192 64.00 -23.15 -51.43
CA THR A 1192 62.88 -23.68 -50.66
C THR A 1192 62.87 -23.05 -49.27
N VAL A 1193 61.73 -22.47 -48.89
CA VAL A 1193 61.47 -21.95 -47.56
C VAL A 1193 60.69 -23.00 -46.79
N ALA A 1194 61.17 -23.34 -45.59
CA ALA A 1194 60.51 -24.27 -44.69
C ALA A 1194 60.47 -23.67 -43.28
N VAL A 1195 59.29 -23.67 -42.66
CA VAL A 1195 59.06 -23.22 -41.30
C VAL A 1195 58.74 -24.42 -40.45
N TYR A 1196 59.47 -24.56 -39.35
CA TYR A 1196 59.28 -25.63 -38.38
C TYR A 1196 58.83 -25.03 -37.06
N THR A 1197 57.93 -25.73 -36.40
CA THR A 1197 57.67 -25.57 -34.97
C THR A 1197 58.89 -26.07 -34.17
N ILE A 1198 59.00 -25.65 -32.90
CA ILE A 1198 60.18 -25.97 -32.08
C ILE A 1198 60.28 -27.47 -31.70
N ASP A 1199 59.16 -28.21 -31.77
CA ASP A 1199 59.11 -29.68 -31.67
C ASP A 1199 59.46 -30.40 -32.99
N GLY A 1200 59.89 -29.64 -34.01
CA GLY A 1200 60.45 -30.18 -35.26
C GLY A 1200 59.42 -30.51 -36.34
N LYS A 1201 58.13 -30.20 -36.15
CA LYS A 1201 57.09 -30.43 -37.16
C LYS A 1201 57.06 -29.28 -38.18
N VAL A 1202 56.86 -29.62 -39.44
CA VAL A 1202 56.75 -28.65 -40.55
C VAL A 1202 55.43 -27.89 -40.42
N ALA A 1203 55.51 -26.58 -40.18
CA ALA A 1203 54.36 -25.67 -40.21
C ALA A 1203 54.09 -25.14 -41.62
N TYR A 1204 55.13 -24.99 -42.44
CA TYR A 1204 55.02 -24.55 -43.84
C TYR A 1204 56.24 -25.04 -44.64
N GLN A 1205 56.07 -25.46 -45.89
CA GLN A 1205 57.17 -25.75 -46.79
C GLN A 1205 56.78 -25.48 -48.25
N GLY A 1206 57.56 -24.65 -48.95
CA GLY A 1206 57.30 -24.29 -50.34
C GLY A 1206 58.50 -23.67 -51.03
N LYS A 1207 58.57 -23.75 -52.37
CA LYS A 1207 59.56 -23.01 -53.16
C LYS A 1207 59.10 -21.56 -53.31
N ALA A 1208 59.98 -20.62 -52.98
CA ALA A 1208 59.71 -19.21 -53.20
C ALA A 1208 59.57 -18.90 -54.70
N ALA A 1209 58.46 -18.25 -55.08
CA ALA A 1209 58.22 -17.84 -56.46
C ALA A 1209 58.99 -16.56 -56.86
N GLY A 1210 59.57 -15.86 -55.88
CA GLY A 1210 60.35 -14.63 -56.00
C GLY A 1210 61.12 -14.35 -54.71
N ASP A 1211 61.64 -13.14 -54.53
CA ASP A 1211 62.58 -12.82 -53.44
C ASP A 1211 61.93 -12.63 -52.05
N ALA A 1212 60.61 -12.78 -51.94
CA ALA A 1212 59.86 -12.71 -50.70
C ALA A 1212 58.75 -13.77 -50.65
N VAL A 1213 58.52 -14.37 -49.47
CA VAL A 1213 57.44 -15.36 -49.25
C VAL A 1213 56.64 -14.99 -48.01
N ARG A 1214 55.33 -14.76 -48.19
CA ARG A 1214 54.40 -14.49 -47.10
C ARG A 1214 53.81 -15.80 -46.55
N ILE A 1215 53.83 -15.93 -45.24
CA ILE A 1215 53.44 -17.13 -44.50
C ILE A 1215 52.55 -16.72 -43.35
N ALA A 1216 51.29 -17.18 -43.36
CA ALA A 1216 50.38 -16.97 -42.24
C ALA A 1216 50.79 -17.90 -41.09
N LEU A 1217 51.03 -17.32 -39.90
CA LEU A 1217 51.49 -18.06 -38.73
C LEU A 1217 50.83 -17.50 -37.46
N PRO A 1218 50.33 -18.37 -36.55
CA PRO A 1218 49.90 -17.93 -35.23
C PRO A 1218 51.10 -17.57 -34.34
N ARG A 1219 50.84 -16.82 -33.25
CA ARG A 1219 51.84 -16.46 -32.23
C ARG A 1219 52.62 -17.69 -31.77
N GLY A 1220 53.94 -17.60 -31.75
CA GLY A 1220 54.79 -18.74 -31.46
C GLY A 1220 56.25 -18.55 -31.84
N THR A 1221 57.08 -19.52 -31.47
CA THR A 1221 58.50 -19.55 -31.82
C THR A 1221 58.74 -20.63 -32.87
N TYR A 1222 59.31 -20.23 -34.00
CA TYR A 1222 59.53 -21.09 -35.16
C TYR A 1222 61.00 -21.11 -35.58
N ILE A 1223 61.41 -22.15 -36.30
CA ILE A 1223 62.66 -22.19 -37.04
C ILE A 1223 62.32 -21.98 -38.51
N VAL A 1224 62.76 -20.87 -39.09
CA VAL A 1224 62.58 -20.56 -40.51
C VAL A 1224 63.87 -20.91 -41.24
N ARG A 1225 63.77 -21.77 -42.24
CA ARG A 1225 64.88 -22.24 -43.06
C ARG A 1225 64.71 -21.78 -44.51
N VAL A 1226 65.76 -21.22 -45.08
CA VAL A 1226 65.84 -20.79 -46.48
C VAL A 1226 67.07 -21.44 -47.09
N GLY A 1227 66.87 -22.50 -47.90
CA GLY A 1227 67.97 -23.31 -48.41
C GLY A 1227 68.80 -23.97 -47.30
N ASN A 1228 70.10 -23.63 -47.21
CA ASN A 1228 71.02 -24.14 -46.19
C ASN A 1228 71.13 -23.25 -44.93
N LYS A 1229 70.45 -22.11 -44.90
CA LYS A 1229 70.44 -21.19 -43.75
C LYS A 1229 69.17 -21.36 -42.93
N ALA A 1230 69.27 -21.23 -41.61
CA ALA A 1230 68.12 -21.29 -40.71
C ALA A 1230 68.25 -20.24 -39.60
N ALA A 1231 67.12 -19.64 -39.22
CA ALA A 1231 67.04 -18.72 -38.08
C ALA A 1231 65.84 -19.06 -37.20
N LYS A 1232 65.98 -18.81 -35.90
CA LYS A 1232 64.87 -18.85 -34.95
C LYS A 1232 64.11 -17.52 -35.04
N VAL A 1233 62.79 -17.58 -35.17
CA VAL A 1233 61.90 -16.43 -35.36
C VAL A 1233 60.79 -16.49 -34.31
N GLY A 1234 60.66 -15.43 -33.53
CA GLY A 1234 59.54 -15.26 -32.60
C GLY A 1234 58.47 -14.37 -33.23
N VAL A 1235 57.22 -14.86 -33.29
CA VAL A 1235 56.03 -14.11 -33.71
C VAL A 1235 55.23 -13.81 -32.46
N ARG A 1236 55.14 -12.53 -32.05
CA ARG A 1236 54.52 -12.10 -30.79
C ARG A 1236 53.23 -11.31 -30.98
#